data_AF-A0A413T943-F1
#
_entry.id   AF-A0A413T943-F1
#
_cell.length_a   1.000
_cell.length_b   1.000
_cell.length_c   1.000
_cell.angle_alpha   90.00
_cell.angle_beta   90.00
_cell.angle_gamma   90.00
#
_symmetry.space_group_name_H-M   'P 1'
#
loop_
_entity.id
_entity.type
_entity.pdbx_description
1 polymer ?
#
loop_
_entity_poly.entity_id
_entity_poly.type
_entity_poly.pdbx_seq_one_letter_code
_entity_poly.pdbx_strand_id
1 'polypeptide(L)'
;MRKTSKFLFATAMAVTVLALANPSPTVMAKSKGKKSKVVYTLKKGTLTISGKGEMPKKMTFKNNKKVKKVVIKNGVTSVSDKAFYKCKNLSKVTIGKSVKKIGIDSFNGTKIKKVTIPKKVKEIGQDAFENCKQLENITLPGKYTLKKKKGDDAYATIMGGSMADTVTFSTSIDLKTVTYVNSNVFDVSANDKNYTSKSGMIYTKDGKTLVRVSAGTKELSIDEGCETFALQSILYARHFDGDDYVVCDKLEKIRIPASVKKIDYNAYQAGDYHERFDIGKDIVISGADLDGESVVNLCNRTNLSTWENIAKQVPSIKVENGMYISKDNVLIGYEGKSEKLVVPEGITTIANNVIKGEGYNPDSKIAKEIVIPDTVKVIEDRAFFSRYNLEKVTLPKNLTEIGDYAFFECNIKEIEIPNTITKWGKNVFSSCALEKVTIPTNIKEIPEGMFDACYKLKNIVIPDNIEKINEGAFWDCRNLESVTIGKNVKSIGKYAFQNTKLTTITIPSNVQKIDFNAFLGCDSLEKFVIEGKTDIANGVFDNTSNVVLDYRLGAQYNKTSVQINNFKRDKKNYLKVKASWAKVKGISGYEVKVATDKKFKKNVKNVKVNETKTTVTVKQKVKNVYNIKRVYVKVTPYTYVNGKKVYGKSQTDLMK
;
A
#
# COMPACT_ATOMS: atom_id res chain seq x y z
N MET A 1 53.57 12.83 -69.93
CA MET A 1 52.64 13.94 -70.27
C MET A 1 51.70 13.45 -71.36
N ARG A 2 50.38 13.67 -71.21
CA ARG A 2 49.26 13.43 -72.16
C ARG A 2 49.49 12.42 -73.31
N LYS A 3 48.66 11.36 -73.40
CA LYS A 3 47.69 11.12 -74.51
C LYS A 3 47.05 9.71 -74.46
N THR A 4 45.72 9.72 -74.41
CA THR A 4 44.71 8.92 -75.16
C THR A 4 45.10 7.70 -76.02
N SER A 5 44.33 6.61 -75.86
CA SER A 5 43.65 5.82 -76.93
C SER A 5 42.55 4.94 -76.25
N LYS A 6 41.25 5.01 -76.58
CA LYS A 6 40.43 4.65 -77.77
C LYS A 6 40.19 3.14 -78.00
N PHE A 7 38.90 2.78 -77.88
CA PHE A 7 38.07 1.79 -78.59
C PHE A 7 38.00 0.30 -78.20
N LEU A 8 36.73 -0.09 -77.99
CA LEU A 8 36.11 -1.43 -78.06
C LEU A 8 36.41 -2.17 -79.39
N PHE A 9 36.49 -3.50 -79.36
CA PHE A 9 35.46 -4.42 -79.90
C PHE A 9 35.74 -5.89 -79.51
N ALA A 10 34.66 -6.65 -79.37
CA ALA A 10 34.58 -8.01 -78.83
C ALA A 10 34.76 -9.12 -79.87
N THR A 11 35.10 -10.34 -79.39
CA THR A 11 34.60 -11.68 -79.82
C THR A 11 35.37 -12.75 -79.01
N ALA A 12 34.76 -13.41 -78.03
CA ALA A 12 33.99 -14.67 -78.09
C ALA A 12 34.85 -15.96 -78.13
N MET A 13 34.92 -16.68 -77.00
CA MET A 13 34.46 -18.08 -76.83
C MET A 13 35.09 -18.78 -75.60
N ALA A 14 34.19 -19.48 -74.89
CA ALA A 14 34.36 -20.79 -74.23
C ALA A 14 35.15 -20.95 -72.89
N VAL A 15 34.40 -21.43 -71.88
CA VAL A 15 34.66 -22.66 -71.07
C VAL A 15 35.94 -22.61 -70.19
N THR A 16 35.96 -22.70 -68.86
CA THR A 16 35.21 -23.47 -67.84
C THR A 16 35.70 -22.98 -66.46
N VAL A 17 34.87 -22.92 -65.42
CA VAL A 17 35.09 -23.60 -64.11
C VAL A 17 33.75 -23.72 -63.39
N LEU A 18 33.46 -24.95 -62.99
CA LEU A 18 32.31 -25.44 -62.24
C LEU A 18 32.27 -24.91 -60.79
N ALA A 19 31.03 -24.67 -60.34
CA ALA A 19 30.48 -24.70 -58.98
C ALA A 19 31.42 -24.82 -57.75
N LEU A 20 31.18 -23.96 -56.76
CA LEU A 20 30.89 -24.39 -55.38
C LEU A 20 30.07 -23.31 -54.64
N ALA A 21 28.89 -23.71 -54.21
CA ALA A 21 27.98 -22.93 -53.39
C ALA A 21 28.65 -22.53 -52.07
N ASN A 22 28.60 -21.25 -51.70
CA ASN A 22 29.04 -20.79 -50.39
C ASN A 22 27.80 -20.51 -49.50
N PRO A 23 27.39 -21.43 -48.62
CA PRO A 23 26.33 -21.14 -47.66
C PRO A 23 26.84 -20.12 -46.65
N SER A 24 26.14 -18.98 -46.50
CA SER A 24 26.39 -18.05 -45.39
C SER A 24 26.48 -18.81 -44.07
N PRO A 25 27.47 -18.53 -43.22
CA PRO A 25 27.83 -19.40 -42.11
C PRO A 25 26.66 -19.52 -41.12
N THR A 26 26.23 -20.76 -40.92
CA THR A 26 25.42 -21.17 -39.77
C THR A 26 26.27 -20.93 -38.53
N VAL A 27 26.09 -19.80 -37.84
CA VAL A 27 26.81 -19.53 -36.59
C VAL A 27 26.20 -20.44 -35.52
N MET A 28 26.83 -21.60 -35.30
CA MET A 28 26.52 -22.47 -34.17
C MET A 28 27.02 -21.81 -32.87
N ALA A 29 26.11 -21.31 -32.04
CA ALA A 29 26.45 -20.85 -30.71
C ALA A 29 26.88 -22.06 -29.85
N LYS A 30 28.20 -22.28 -29.68
CA LYS A 30 28.73 -23.27 -28.73
C LYS A 30 28.57 -22.73 -27.30
N SER A 31 27.73 -23.38 -26.48
CA SER A 31 27.83 -23.29 -25.01
C SER A 31 28.12 -24.67 -24.42
N LYS A 32 29.14 -24.75 -23.55
CA LYS A 32 29.50 -25.97 -22.81
C LYS A 32 28.31 -26.40 -21.93
N GLY A 33 27.89 -27.67 -22.07
CA GLY A 33 26.89 -28.35 -21.23
C GLY A 33 25.43 -28.18 -21.67
N LYS A 34 24.85 -29.22 -22.28
CA LYS A 34 23.54 -29.32 -22.97
C LYS A 34 23.40 -28.41 -24.20
N LYS A 35 23.67 -28.96 -25.39
CA LYS A 35 23.44 -28.33 -26.71
C LYS A 35 21.98 -27.87 -26.81
N SER A 36 21.70 -26.57 -26.68
CA SER A 36 20.47 -26.02 -27.25
C SER A 36 20.50 -26.30 -28.75
N LYS A 37 19.48 -27.00 -29.26
CA LYS A 37 19.34 -27.29 -30.70
C LYS A 37 18.80 -26.09 -31.48
N VAL A 38 18.65 -24.94 -30.83
CA VAL A 38 18.17 -23.70 -31.45
C VAL A 38 19.35 -23.01 -32.14
N VAL A 39 19.19 -22.76 -33.43
CA VAL A 39 20.16 -22.11 -34.33
C VAL A 39 19.49 -20.94 -35.04
N TYR A 40 20.29 -20.08 -35.68
CA TYR A 40 19.76 -18.97 -36.47
C TYR A 40 20.48 -18.81 -37.81
N THR A 41 19.79 -18.18 -38.76
CA THR A 41 20.35 -17.71 -40.03
C THR A 41 19.88 -16.28 -40.30
N LEU A 42 20.77 -15.40 -40.75
CA LEU A 42 20.42 -14.04 -41.18
C LEU A 42 20.66 -13.92 -42.69
N LYS A 43 19.58 -13.80 -43.48
CA LYS A 43 19.65 -13.65 -44.94
C LYS A 43 18.82 -12.44 -45.37
N LYS A 44 19.43 -11.51 -46.11
CA LYS A 44 18.77 -10.29 -46.65
C LYS A 44 17.91 -9.55 -45.59
N GLY A 45 18.45 -9.42 -44.36
CA GLY A 45 17.77 -8.77 -43.23
C GLY A 45 16.66 -9.58 -42.54
N THR A 46 16.41 -10.82 -42.97
CA THR A 46 15.50 -11.76 -42.29
C THR A 46 16.31 -12.70 -41.40
N LEU A 47 16.07 -12.60 -40.09
CA LEU A 47 16.62 -13.47 -39.07
C LEU A 47 15.64 -14.62 -38.80
N THR A 48 16.02 -15.83 -39.18
CA THR A 48 15.23 -17.05 -38.91
C THR A 48 15.87 -17.81 -37.76
N ILE A 49 15.11 -18.08 -36.71
CA ILE A 49 15.52 -18.85 -35.52
C ILE A 49 14.73 -20.16 -35.54
N SER A 50 15.41 -21.29 -35.47
CA SER A 50 14.81 -22.62 -35.62
C SER A 50 15.50 -23.67 -34.78
N GLY A 51 14.82 -24.78 -34.50
CA GLY A 51 15.35 -25.87 -33.68
C GLY A 51 14.39 -26.26 -32.58
N LYS A 52 14.85 -27.08 -31.63
CA LYS A 52 14.05 -27.57 -30.50
C LYS A 52 14.60 -27.03 -29.18
N GLY A 53 13.74 -26.41 -28.38
CA GLY A 53 14.06 -25.97 -27.02
C GLY A 53 14.11 -24.46 -26.84
N GLU A 54 14.75 -24.01 -25.76
CA GLU A 54 14.83 -22.60 -25.40
C GLU A 54 15.89 -21.87 -26.23
N MET A 55 15.64 -20.61 -26.57
CA MET A 55 16.71 -19.74 -27.08
C MET A 55 17.82 -19.63 -26.02
N PRO A 56 19.10 -19.80 -26.38
CA PRO A 56 20.19 -19.61 -25.43
C PRO A 56 20.20 -18.17 -24.89
N LYS A 57 20.51 -18.00 -23.60
CA LYS A 57 20.62 -16.66 -22.98
C LYS A 57 21.58 -15.71 -23.72
N LYS A 58 22.64 -16.26 -24.31
CA LYS A 58 23.64 -15.50 -25.08
C LYS A 58 23.22 -15.22 -26.54
N MET A 59 22.16 -15.85 -27.03
CA MET A 59 21.64 -15.64 -28.38
C MET A 59 20.82 -14.34 -28.42
N THR A 60 21.51 -13.20 -28.46
CA THR A 60 20.91 -11.88 -28.57
C THR A 60 21.40 -11.16 -29.83
N PHE A 61 20.56 -10.29 -30.36
CA PHE A 61 20.79 -9.48 -31.55
C PHE A 61 20.66 -8.00 -31.20
N LYS A 62 21.04 -7.64 -29.97
CA LYS A 62 20.92 -6.30 -29.42
C LYS A 62 21.52 -5.24 -30.37
N ASN A 63 20.80 -4.13 -30.57
CA ASN A 63 21.18 -3.01 -31.44
C ASN A 63 21.41 -3.37 -32.93
N ASN A 64 20.95 -4.54 -33.40
CA ASN A 64 21.27 -4.98 -34.75
C ASN A 64 20.44 -4.23 -35.82
N LYS A 65 21.10 -3.31 -36.53
CA LYS A 65 20.49 -2.49 -37.59
C LYS A 65 20.18 -3.28 -38.89
N LYS A 66 20.78 -4.47 -39.08
CA LYS A 66 20.56 -5.29 -40.28
C LYS A 66 19.29 -6.13 -40.19
N VAL A 67 18.82 -6.44 -38.98
CA VAL A 67 17.61 -7.23 -38.77
C VAL A 67 16.37 -6.38 -39.05
N LYS A 68 15.62 -6.74 -40.10
CA LYS A 68 14.37 -6.10 -40.53
C LYS A 68 13.15 -6.99 -40.24
N LYS A 69 13.33 -8.31 -40.29
CA LYS A 69 12.31 -9.33 -40.03
C LYS A 69 12.87 -10.43 -39.13
N VAL A 70 12.07 -10.91 -38.19
CA VAL A 70 12.37 -12.08 -37.34
C VAL A 70 11.33 -13.17 -37.59
N VAL A 71 11.78 -14.41 -37.76
CA VAL A 71 10.93 -15.60 -37.84
C VAL A 71 11.42 -16.63 -36.84
N ILE A 72 10.67 -16.84 -35.76
CA ILE A 72 10.92 -17.87 -34.75
C ILE A 72 10.06 -19.08 -35.12
N LYS A 73 10.67 -20.17 -35.57
CA LYS A 73 9.94 -21.36 -36.04
C LYS A 73 9.36 -22.18 -34.88
N ASN A 74 8.39 -23.03 -35.21
CA ASN A 74 7.90 -24.08 -34.31
C ASN A 74 9.06 -24.98 -33.84
N GLY A 75 8.97 -25.46 -32.60
CA GLY A 75 10.03 -26.18 -31.90
C GLY A 75 10.82 -25.30 -30.91
N VAL A 76 10.95 -23.99 -31.18
CA VAL A 76 11.50 -23.04 -30.21
C VAL A 76 10.46 -22.78 -29.12
N THR A 77 10.88 -22.80 -27.86
CA THR A 77 9.99 -22.78 -26.69
C THR A 77 10.08 -21.51 -25.84
N SER A 78 11.09 -20.68 -26.04
CA SER A 78 11.22 -19.38 -25.35
C SER A 78 12.01 -18.37 -26.19
N VAL A 79 11.75 -17.09 -25.95
CA VAL A 79 12.55 -15.97 -26.43
C VAL A 79 13.41 -15.44 -25.28
N SER A 80 14.72 -15.32 -25.49
CA SER A 80 15.65 -14.84 -24.47
C SER A 80 15.40 -13.38 -24.07
N ASP A 81 15.80 -13.03 -22.85
CA ASP A 81 15.85 -11.63 -22.41
C ASP A 81 16.74 -10.81 -23.38
N LYS A 82 16.30 -9.60 -23.74
CA LYS A 82 16.99 -8.69 -24.67
C LYS A 82 17.32 -9.29 -26.05
N ALA A 83 16.61 -10.32 -26.48
CA ALA A 83 16.88 -11.03 -27.75
C ALA A 83 16.97 -10.09 -28.96
N PHE A 84 16.11 -9.08 -29.05
CA PHE A 84 16.05 -8.12 -30.16
C PHE A 84 16.02 -6.66 -29.67
N TYR A 85 16.56 -6.41 -28.47
CA TYR A 85 16.58 -5.09 -27.85
C TYR A 85 17.22 -4.04 -28.77
N LYS A 86 16.52 -2.93 -29.00
CA LYS A 86 16.94 -1.81 -29.86
C LYS A 86 17.31 -2.21 -31.28
N CYS A 87 16.72 -3.29 -31.83
CA CYS A 87 16.74 -3.57 -33.27
C CYS A 87 15.85 -2.54 -34.00
N LYS A 88 16.35 -1.31 -34.17
CA LYS A 88 15.58 -0.14 -34.67
C LYS A 88 14.98 -0.27 -36.07
N ASN A 89 15.38 -1.29 -36.84
CA ASN A 89 14.85 -1.57 -38.19
C ASN A 89 13.93 -2.80 -38.22
N LEU A 90 13.77 -3.53 -37.12
CA LEU A 90 12.90 -4.69 -37.02
C LEU A 90 11.45 -4.24 -37.02
N SER A 91 10.70 -4.59 -38.07
CA SER A 91 9.29 -4.21 -38.22
C SER A 91 8.32 -5.38 -38.36
N LYS A 92 8.84 -6.59 -38.64
CA LYS A 92 8.02 -7.81 -38.82
C LYS A 92 8.54 -8.95 -37.94
N VAL A 93 7.67 -9.53 -37.12
CA VAL A 93 8.00 -10.67 -36.25
C VAL A 93 6.97 -11.78 -36.45
N THR A 94 7.44 -13.02 -36.58
CA THR A 94 6.60 -14.22 -36.54
C THR A 94 7.09 -15.11 -35.40
N ILE A 95 6.18 -15.50 -34.50
CA ILE A 95 6.50 -16.34 -33.34
C ILE A 95 5.80 -17.70 -33.47
N GLY A 96 6.57 -18.78 -33.42
CA GLY A 96 6.07 -20.15 -33.53
C GLY A 96 5.16 -20.56 -32.38
N LYS A 97 4.17 -21.41 -32.67
CA LYS A 97 3.12 -21.86 -31.73
C LYS A 97 3.65 -22.63 -30.51
N SER A 98 4.91 -23.09 -30.57
CA SER A 98 5.58 -23.82 -29.48
C SER A 98 6.14 -22.93 -28.37
N VAL A 99 6.21 -21.60 -28.58
CA VAL A 99 6.77 -20.66 -27.60
C VAL A 99 5.85 -20.57 -26.37
N LYS A 100 6.47 -20.63 -25.19
CA LYS A 100 5.83 -20.61 -23.88
C LYS A 100 6.24 -19.40 -23.04
N LYS A 101 7.36 -18.74 -23.36
CA LYS A 101 7.91 -17.62 -22.59
C LYS A 101 8.52 -16.56 -23.48
N ILE A 102 8.29 -15.29 -23.16
CA ILE A 102 8.93 -14.14 -23.80
C ILE A 102 9.78 -13.41 -22.76
N GLY A 103 11.05 -13.18 -23.06
CA GLY A 103 11.99 -12.57 -22.12
C GLY A 103 11.79 -11.07 -21.89
N ILE A 104 12.40 -10.59 -20.81
CA ILE A 104 12.47 -9.17 -20.42
C ILE A 104 13.14 -8.39 -21.56
N ASP A 105 12.63 -7.20 -21.89
CA ASP A 105 13.22 -6.29 -22.89
C ASP A 105 13.37 -6.92 -24.29
N SER A 106 12.70 -8.05 -24.58
CA SER A 106 13.04 -8.90 -25.73
C SER A 106 12.83 -8.22 -27.09
N PHE A 107 11.86 -7.33 -27.22
CA PHE A 107 11.56 -6.52 -28.40
C PHE A 107 11.57 -5.01 -28.11
N ASN A 108 12.10 -4.59 -26.97
CA ASN A 108 12.14 -3.18 -26.56
C ASN A 108 12.84 -2.31 -27.63
N GLY A 109 12.23 -1.19 -28.01
CA GLY A 109 12.80 -0.22 -28.95
C GLY A 109 12.87 -0.70 -30.39
N THR A 110 11.94 -1.58 -30.79
CA THR A 110 11.78 -2.05 -32.18
C THR A 110 10.69 -1.24 -32.91
N LYS A 111 10.59 -1.38 -34.24
CA LYS A 111 9.56 -0.75 -35.08
C LYS A 111 8.47 -1.75 -35.48
N ILE A 112 8.21 -2.74 -34.64
CA ILE A 112 7.19 -3.74 -34.92
C ILE A 112 5.83 -3.06 -34.99
N LYS A 113 5.08 -3.36 -36.06
CA LYS A 113 3.72 -2.85 -36.24
C LYS A 113 2.67 -3.83 -35.74
N LYS A 114 2.89 -5.11 -36.00
CA LYS A 114 1.97 -6.19 -35.67
C LYS A 114 2.71 -7.38 -35.12
N VAL A 115 2.22 -7.96 -34.02
CA VAL A 115 2.78 -9.20 -33.46
C VAL A 115 1.70 -10.04 -32.79
N THR A 116 1.73 -11.35 -33.02
CA THR A 116 0.86 -12.32 -32.36
C THR A 116 1.68 -13.17 -31.40
N ILE A 117 1.37 -13.07 -30.11
CA ILE A 117 1.94 -13.90 -29.07
C ILE A 117 1.10 -15.19 -28.97
N PRO A 118 1.72 -16.39 -29.12
CA PRO A 118 0.97 -17.63 -29.12
C PRO A 118 0.18 -17.88 -27.83
N LYS A 119 -1.01 -18.49 -27.95
CA LYS A 119 -1.89 -18.88 -26.83
C LYS A 119 -1.22 -19.70 -25.72
N LYS A 120 -0.10 -20.39 -26.03
CA LYS A 120 0.66 -21.22 -25.09
C LYS A 120 1.69 -20.44 -24.26
N VAL A 121 1.88 -19.15 -24.53
CA VAL A 121 2.76 -18.29 -23.73
C VAL A 121 2.13 -18.08 -22.36
N LYS A 122 2.88 -18.44 -21.32
CA LYS A 122 2.45 -18.35 -19.91
C LYS A 122 3.19 -17.27 -19.12
N GLU A 123 4.29 -16.75 -19.65
CA GLU A 123 5.15 -15.78 -18.98
C GLU A 123 5.66 -14.76 -20.01
N ILE A 124 5.51 -13.47 -19.72
CA ILE A 124 6.04 -12.37 -20.53
C ILE A 124 6.89 -11.48 -19.62
N GLY A 125 8.09 -11.18 -20.06
CA GLY A 125 9.01 -10.32 -19.34
C GLY A 125 8.55 -8.88 -19.33
N GLN A 126 8.85 -8.20 -18.24
CA GLN A 126 8.76 -6.76 -18.14
C GLN A 126 9.44 -6.10 -19.34
N ASP A 127 8.80 -5.07 -19.88
CA ASP A 127 9.30 -4.27 -20.99
C ASP A 127 9.59 -5.06 -22.27
N ALA A 128 9.03 -6.26 -22.41
CA ALA A 128 9.19 -7.07 -23.60
C ALA A 128 8.90 -6.29 -24.89
N PHE A 129 7.96 -5.34 -24.85
CA PHE A 129 7.55 -4.48 -25.96
C PHE A 129 7.64 -2.99 -25.61
N GLU A 130 8.51 -2.60 -24.69
CA GLU A 130 8.71 -1.19 -24.33
C GLU A 130 9.24 -0.39 -25.53
N ASN A 131 8.96 0.91 -25.59
CA ASN A 131 9.41 1.80 -26.67
C ASN A 131 9.13 1.31 -28.12
N CYS A 132 8.11 0.48 -28.31
CA CYS A 132 7.62 0.02 -29.62
C CYS A 132 6.62 1.03 -30.20
N LYS A 133 7.09 2.27 -30.48
CA LYS A 133 6.24 3.44 -30.84
C LYS A 133 5.41 3.32 -32.13
N GLN A 134 5.57 2.24 -32.90
CA GLN A 134 4.81 1.97 -34.13
C GLN A 134 3.89 0.76 -33.99
N LEU A 135 3.72 0.23 -32.77
CA LEU A 135 2.90 -0.94 -32.53
C LEU A 135 1.42 -0.58 -32.76
N GLU A 136 0.88 -1.04 -33.88
CA GLU A 136 -0.54 -0.86 -34.21
C GLU A 136 -1.36 -1.97 -33.54
N ASN A 137 -0.94 -3.24 -33.70
CA ASN A 137 -1.73 -4.38 -33.22
C ASN A 137 -0.86 -5.40 -32.47
N ILE A 138 -1.30 -5.80 -31.28
CA ILE A 138 -0.71 -6.92 -30.54
C ILE A 138 -1.79 -7.92 -30.13
N THR A 139 -1.57 -9.19 -30.44
CA THR A 139 -2.43 -10.28 -29.94
C THR A 139 -1.74 -11.00 -28.80
N LEU A 140 -2.39 -11.12 -27.65
CA LEU A 140 -1.88 -11.76 -26.44
C LEU A 140 -2.69 -13.00 -26.03
N PRO A 141 -2.12 -13.95 -25.27
CA PRO A 141 -2.94 -14.82 -24.44
C PRO A 141 -3.62 -13.99 -23.34
N GLY A 142 -4.85 -14.32 -22.98
CA GLY A 142 -5.58 -13.64 -21.89
C GLY A 142 -5.07 -13.96 -20.49
N LYS A 143 -4.24 -15.01 -20.32
CA LYS A 143 -3.67 -15.39 -19.02
C LYS A 143 -2.17 -15.64 -19.13
N TYR A 144 -1.38 -14.81 -18.45
CA TYR A 144 0.07 -14.96 -18.33
C TYR A 144 0.59 -14.29 -17.05
N THR A 145 1.78 -14.70 -16.61
CA THR A 145 2.51 -14.03 -15.52
C THR A 145 3.49 -13.01 -16.07
N LEU A 146 3.66 -11.91 -15.34
CA LEU A 146 4.69 -10.91 -15.61
C LEU A 146 6.01 -11.33 -14.94
N LYS A 147 7.08 -11.50 -15.73
CA LYS A 147 8.43 -11.70 -15.19
C LYS A 147 9.11 -10.34 -14.99
N LYS A 148 9.16 -9.91 -13.73
CA LYS A 148 9.76 -8.63 -13.31
C LYS A 148 11.29 -8.62 -13.38
N LYS A 149 11.88 -7.43 -13.59
CA LYS A 149 13.31 -7.18 -13.39
C LYS A 149 13.65 -7.31 -11.89
N LYS A 150 14.91 -7.64 -11.57
CA LYS A 150 15.35 -7.81 -10.18
C LYS A 150 15.55 -6.46 -9.52
N GLY A 151 14.97 -6.27 -8.34
CA GLY A 151 15.06 -5.00 -7.60
C GLY A 151 14.12 -3.92 -8.14
N ASP A 152 13.30 -4.28 -9.11
CA ASP A 152 12.24 -3.45 -9.63
C ASP A 152 11.01 -3.54 -8.71
N ASP A 153 10.24 -2.47 -8.68
CA ASP A 153 9.17 -2.27 -7.70
C ASP A 153 7.89 -3.06 -8.04
N ALA A 154 6.80 -2.70 -7.35
CA ALA A 154 5.52 -3.36 -7.46
C ALA A 154 4.87 -3.21 -8.86
N TYR A 155 5.34 -2.31 -9.74
CA TYR A 155 4.48 -1.68 -10.76
C TYR A 155 4.84 -1.92 -12.25
N ALA A 156 5.66 -2.93 -12.55
CA ALA A 156 6.06 -3.30 -13.91
C ALA A 156 4.92 -3.55 -14.95
N THR A 157 5.22 -3.31 -16.24
CA THR A 157 4.35 -3.55 -17.42
C THR A 157 5.08 -4.37 -18.49
N ILE A 158 4.40 -4.78 -19.57
CA ILE A 158 5.06 -5.38 -20.75
C ILE A 158 5.27 -4.38 -21.91
N MET A 159 4.66 -3.20 -21.83
CA MET A 159 4.58 -2.20 -22.91
C MET A 159 4.91 -0.77 -22.42
N GLY A 160 5.86 -0.62 -21.49
CA GLY A 160 6.29 0.70 -21.01
C GLY A 160 6.62 1.67 -22.16
N GLY A 161 6.22 2.92 -22.05
CA GLY A 161 6.39 3.93 -23.11
C GLY A 161 5.81 3.56 -24.50
N SER A 162 4.93 2.56 -24.59
CA SER A 162 4.28 2.12 -25.83
C SER A 162 2.76 2.12 -25.68
N MET A 163 2.07 2.43 -26.77
CA MET A 163 0.61 2.42 -26.86
C MET A 163 0.24 1.67 -28.14
N ALA A 164 -0.54 0.59 -28.02
CA ALA A 164 -1.04 -0.14 -29.18
C ALA A 164 -2.40 0.39 -29.63
N ASP A 165 -2.63 0.53 -30.94
CA ASP A 165 -3.99 0.88 -31.44
C ASP A 165 -5.01 -0.16 -31.01
N THR A 166 -4.65 -1.44 -31.08
CA THR A 166 -5.49 -2.54 -30.59
C THR A 166 -4.70 -3.62 -29.86
N VAL A 167 -5.17 -3.97 -28.67
CA VAL A 167 -4.75 -5.17 -27.93
C VAL A 167 -5.86 -6.22 -28.03
N THR A 168 -5.61 -7.30 -28.74
CA THR A 168 -6.52 -8.44 -28.84
C THR A 168 -6.10 -9.56 -27.89
N PHE A 169 -7.03 -10.08 -27.08
CA PHE A 169 -6.81 -11.27 -26.27
C PHE A 169 -7.39 -12.51 -26.95
N SER A 170 -6.52 -13.47 -27.25
CA SER A 170 -6.84 -14.66 -28.04
C SER A 170 -7.41 -15.84 -27.24
N THR A 171 -7.49 -15.70 -25.91
CA THR A 171 -8.08 -16.62 -24.94
C THR A 171 -8.76 -15.81 -23.84
N SER A 172 -9.53 -16.48 -22.96
CA SER A 172 -10.16 -15.80 -21.84
C SER A 172 -9.15 -15.04 -20.98
N ILE A 173 -9.51 -13.83 -20.56
CA ILE A 173 -8.65 -12.91 -19.84
C ILE A 173 -8.68 -13.13 -18.32
N ASP A 174 -7.66 -12.61 -17.67
CA ASP A 174 -7.66 -12.20 -16.27
C ASP A 174 -7.39 -10.69 -16.27
N LEU A 175 -8.20 -9.86 -15.61
CA LEU A 175 -8.04 -8.40 -15.65
C LEU A 175 -6.69 -7.94 -15.08
N LYS A 176 -6.04 -8.75 -14.22
CA LYS A 176 -4.66 -8.49 -13.79
C LYS A 176 -3.67 -8.51 -14.96
N THR A 177 -3.94 -9.28 -16.02
CA THR A 177 -3.08 -9.27 -17.21
C THR A 177 -3.30 -8.03 -18.07
N VAL A 178 -4.54 -7.53 -18.09
CA VAL A 178 -4.92 -6.31 -18.80
C VAL A 178 -4.23 -5.08 -18.20
N THR A 179 -3.88 -5.11 -16.92
CA THR A 179 -3.13 -4.00 -16.28
C THR A 179 -1.66 -3.93 -16.68
N TYR A 180 -1.14 -4.91 -17.44
CA TYR A 180 0.23 -4.89 -17.96
C TYR A 180 0.36 -4.25 -19.34
N VAL A 181 -0.76 -3.80 -19.93
CA VAL A 181 -0.83 -3.33 -21.31
C VAL A 181 -1.51 -1.98 -21.45
N ASN A 182 -1.08 -1.23 -22.47
CA ASN A 182 -1.62 0.04 -22.91
C ASN A 182 -2.24 -0.08 -24.29
N SER A 183 -3.48 0.40 -24.45
CA SER A 183 -4.14 0.40 -25.75
C SER A 183 -5.05 1.61 -25.97
N ASN A 184 -5.41 1.83 -27.24
CA ASN A 184 -6.57 2.64 -27.64
C ASN A 184 -7.86 1.78 -27.73
N VAL A 185 -7.74 0.48 -27.98
CA VAL A 185 -8.87 -0.44 -28.15
C VAL A 185 -8.55 -1.82 -27.54
N PHE A 186 -9.40 -2.30 -26.65
CA PHE A 186 -9.40 -3.70 -26.22
C PHE A 186 -10.36 -4.55 -27.05
N ASP A 187 -9.88 -5.72 -27.46
CA ASP A 187 -10.66 -6.75 -28.14
C ASP A 187 -10.51 -8.07 -27.38
N VAL A 188 -11.61 -8.54 -26.78
CA VAL A 188 -11.63 -9.74 -25.96
C VAL A 188 -12.18 -10.91 -26.77
N SER A 189 -11.57 -12.09 -26.61
CA SER A 189 -12.02 -13.30 -27.30
C SER A 189 -13.53 -13.51 -27.16
N ALA A 190 -14.21 -13.80 -28.28
CA ALA A 190 -15.63 -14.17 -28.27
C ALA A 190 -15.94 -15.38 -27.34
N ASN A 191 -14.94 -16.25 -27.13
CA ASN A 191 -15.00 -17.43 -26.25
C ASN A 191 -14.63 -17.12 -24.79
N ASP A 192 -14.39 -15.87 -24.43
CA ASP A 192 -14.26 -15.48 -23.03
C ASP A 192 -15.59 -15.71 -22.30
N LYS A 193 -15.52 -16.32 -21.12
CA LYS A 193 -16.68 -16.70 -20.31
C LYS A 193 -17.18 -15.56 -19.43
N ASN A 194 -16.29 -14.64 -19.06
CA ASN A 194 -16.55 -13.64 -18.03
C ASN A 194 -16.60 -12.23 -18.59
N TYR A 195 -15.98 -11.98 -19.75
CA TYR A 195 -15.84 -10.65 -20.31
C TYR A 195 -16.20 -10.59 -21.79
N THR A 196 -16.51 -9.37 -22.25
CA THR A 196 -16.69 -9.03 -23.65
C THR A 196 -16.10 -7.64 -23.91
N SER A 197 -15.84 -7.32 -25.18
CA SER A 197 -15.43 -5.98 -25.58
C SER A 197 -16.56 -5.29 -26.32
N LYS A 198 -16.89 -4.06 -25.92
CA LYS A 198 -17.82 -3.16 -26.61
C LYS A 198 -17.20 -1.78 -26.67
N SER A 199 -17.35 -1.10 -27.81
CA SER A 199 -16.80 0.26 -28.02
C SER A 199 -15.30 0.40 -27.66
N GLY A 200 -14.54 -0.69 -27.84
CA GLY A 200 -13.11 -0.77 -27.50
C GLY A 200 -12.78 -0.86 -26.00
N MET A 201 -13.78 -1.00 -25.14
CA MET A 201 -13.66 -1.16 -23.69
C MET A 201 -14.00 -2.59 -23.28
N ILE A 202 -13.70 -2.98 -22.03
CA ILE A 202 -14.02 -4.31 -21.50
C ILE A 202 -15.18 -4.22 -20.53
N TYR A 203 -16.19 -5.05 -20.77
CA TYR A 203 -17.35 -5.25 -19.91
C TYR A 203 -17.39 -6.68 -19.37
N THR A 204 -18.20 -6.93 -18.35
CA THR A 204 -18.65 -8.29 -18.01
C THR A 204 -19.36 -8.93 -19.19
N LYS A 205 -19.44 -10.28 -19.22
CA LYS A 205 -19.94 -11.02 -20.38
C LYS A 205 -21.35 -10.65 -20.78
N ASP A 206 -22.20 -10.36 -19.80
CA ASP A 206 -23.58 -9.86 -19.99
C ASP A 206 -23.63 -8.39 -20.46
N GLY A 207 -22.51 -7.68 -20.42
CA GLY A 207 -22.40 -6.27 -20.77
C GLY A 207 -22.91 -5.31 -19.71
N LYS A 208 -23.25 -5.79 -18.50
CA LYS A 208 -23.89 -4.99 -17.45
C LYS A 208 -22.91 -4.18 -16.60
N THR A 209 -21.61 -4.51 -16.61
CA THR A 209 -20.61 -3.78 -15.84
C THR A 209 -19.42 -3.39 -16.71
N LEU A 210 -19.09 -2.10 -16.78
CA LEU A 210 -17.86 -1.60 -17.39
C LEU A 210 -16.69 -1.83 -16.43
N VAL A 211 -15.71 -2.67 -16.82
CA VAL A 211 -14.60 -3.10 -15.94
C VAL A 211 -13.23 -2.63 -16.41
N ARG A 212 -13.09 -2.19 -17.67
CA ARG A 212 -11.84 -1.59 -18.14
C ARG A 212 -12.06 -0.57 -19.25
N VAL A 213 -11.52 0.62 -19.04
CA VAL A 213 -11.39 1.66 -20.04
C VAL A 213 -9.99 1.62 -20.65
N SER A 214 -9.90 1.98 -21.92
CA SER A 214 -8.64 2.01 -22.65
C SER A 214 -7.82 3.24 -22.26
N ALA A 215 -6.51 3.08 -22.16
CA ALA A 215 -5.60 4.17 -21.76
C ALA A 215 -5.64 5.36 -22.74
N GLY A 216 -5.88 5.08 -24.02
CA GLY A 216 -6.04 6.10 -25.06
C GLY A 216 -7.39 6.83 -25.09
N THR A 217 -8.35 6.46 -24.24
CA THR A 217 -9.70 7.04 -24.27
C THR A 217 -9.67 8.51 -23.86
N LYS A 218 -10.06 9.40 -24.78
CA LYS A 218 -10.21 10.83 -24.51
C LYS A 218 -11.61 11.19 -24.02
N GLU A 219 -12.63 10.62 -24.67
CA GLU A 219 -14.01 10.74 -24.26
C GLU A 219 -14.58 9.33 -24.10
N LEU A 220 -15.04 9.03 -22.88
CA LEU A 220 -15.72 7.77 -22.59
C LEU A 220 -17.22 7.97 -22.79
N SER A 221 -17.84 7.15 -23.63
CA SER A 221 -19.28 6.96 -23.65
C SER A 221 -19.56 5.55 -23.19
N ILE A 222 -20.18 5.41 -22.02
CA ILE A 222 -20.56 4.09 -21.51
C ILE A 222 -21.74 3.58 -22.36
N ASP A 223 -21.70 2.32 -22.77
CA ASP A 223 -22.72 1.75 -23.65
C ASP A 223 -24.07 1.62 -22.94
N GLU A 224 -25.15 1.88 -23.67
CA GLU A 224 -26.52 1.63 -23.21
C GLU A 224 -26.71 0.17 -22.80
N GLY A 225 -27.44 -0.05 -21.71
CA GLY A 225 -27.62 -1.36 -21.07
C GLY A 225 -26.53 -1.74 -20.06
N CYS A 226 -25.48 -0.93 -19.92
CA CYS A 226 -24.57 -1.02 -18.77
C CYS A 226 -25.30 -0.52 -17.51
N GLU A 227 -25.31 -1.32 -16.45
CA GLU A 227 -25.98 -1.03 -15.17
C GLU A 227 -25.01 -0.51 -14.12
N THR A 228 -23.75 -0.96 -14.17
CA THR A 228 -22.71 -0.61 -13.20
C THR A 228 -21.45 -0.06 -13.89
N PHE A 229 -21.06 1.16 -13.52
CA PHE A 229 -19.75 1.71 -13.86
C PHE A 229 -18.76 1.41 -12.73
N ALA A 230 -17.89 0.41 -12.92
CA ALA A 230 -16.84 0.15 -11.94
C ALA A 230 -15.81 1.27 -12.03
N LEU A 231 -15.65 2.09 -10.99
CA LEU A 231 -14.80 3.28 -11.07
C LEU A 231 -13.31 2.90 -11.28
N GLN A 232 -12.89 1.74 -10.77
CA GLN A 232 -11.57 1.15 -11.08
C GLN A 232 -11.31 0.88 -12.57
N SER A 233 -12.34 0.85 -13.40
CA SER A 233 -12.16 0.74 -14.85
C SER A 233 -11.44 1.94 -15.45
N ILE A 234 -11.45 3.10 -14.78
CA ILE A 234 -10.63 4.28 -15.10
C ILE A 234 -9.51 4.51 -14.07
N LEU A 235 -9.72 4.11 -12.80
CA LEU A 235 -8.76 4.29 -11.68
C LEU A 235 -7.71 3.18 -11.57
N TYR A 236 -7.22 2.66 -12.69
CA TYR A 236 -6.20 1.59 -12.69
C TYR A 236 -4.76 2.11 -12.79
N ALA A 237 -4.60 3.42 -12.59
CA ALA A 237 -3.33 4.11 -12.69
C ALA A 237 -2.24 3.47 -11.83
N ARG A 238 -1.00 3.55 -12.30
CA ARG A 238 0.19 3.35 -11.49
C ARG A 238 1.13 4.51 -11.84
N HIS A 239 1.24 5.48 -10.95
CA HIS A 239 2.16 6.62 -11.09
C HIS A 239 3.50 6.23 -10.46
N PHE A 240 4.58 6.17 -11.25
CA PHE A 240 5.93 6.01 -10.72
C PHE A 240 6.93 6.78 -11.59
N ASP A 241 7.72 7.63 -10.93
CA ASP A 241 8.93 8.30 -11.42
C ASP A 241 8.97 8.64 -12.93
N GLY A 242 7.95 9.38 -13.40
CA GLY A 242 8.02 10.16 -14.62
C GLY A 242 7.79 9.43 -15.95
N ASP A 243 8.00 8.11 -16.07
CA ASP A 243 8.11 7.46 -17.40
C ASP A 243 7.28 6.17 -17.65
N ASP A 244 6.62 5.55 -16.64
CA ASP A 244 5.94 4.26 -16.81
C ASP A 244 4.43 4.29 -16.47
N TYR A 245 3.58 4.55 -17.47
CA TYR A 245 2.13 4.70 -17.25
C TYR A 245 1.29 3.58 -17.88
N VAL A 246 0.40 3.00 -17.06
CA VAL A 246 -0.87 2.39 -17.51
C VAL A 246 -1.98 3.18 -16.82
N VAL A 247 -2.32 4.33 -17.41
CA VAL A 247 -3.30 5.28 -16.87
C VAL A 247 -4.27 5.64 -17.99
N CYS A 248 -5.54 5.86 -17.67
CA CYS A 248 -6.46 6.55 -18.58
C CYS A 248 -6.16 8.05 -18.58
N ASP A 249 -4.93 8.42 -18.98
CA ASP A 249 -4.38 9.74 -18.69
C ASP A 249 -4.91 10.87 -19.58
N LYS A 250 -5.55 10.46 -20.68
CA LYS A 250 -6.12 11.34 -21.70
C LYS A 250 -7.61 11.60 -21.50
N LEU A 251 -8.22 11.00 -20.49
CA LEU A 251 -9.67 11.08 -20.29
C LEU A 251 -10.05 12.51 -19.90
N GLU A 252 -10.81 13.17 -20.75
CA GLU A 252 -11.29 14.54 -20.55
C GLU A 252 -12.77 14.59 -20.22
N LYS A 253 -13.54 13.62 -20.71
CA LYS A 253 -15.00 13.59 -20.60
C LYS A 253 -15.56 12.18 -20.40
N ILE A 254 -16.57 12.06 -19.54
CA ILE A 254 -17.35 10.82 -19.36
C ILE A 254 -18.83 11.11 -19.64
N ARG A 255 -19.46 10.28 -20.47
CA ARG A 255 -20.91 10.23 -20.68
C ARG A 255 -21.47 8.99 -20.00
N ILE A 256 -22.33 9.20 -19.01
CA ILE A 256 -22.99 8.15 -18.22
C ILE A 256 -24.46 8.03 -18.70
N PRO A 257 -24.87 6.90 -19.31
CA PRO A 257 -26.22 6.70 -19.82
C PRO A 257 -27.23 6.40 -18.70
N ALA A 258 -28.53 6.47 -19.03
CA ALA A 258 -29.61 6.28 -18.09
C ALA A 258 -29.66 4.87 -17.50
N SER A 259 -29.12 3.89 -18.23
CA SER A 259 -29.02 2.51 -17.78
C SER A 259 -28.10 2.33 -16.58
N VAL A 260 -27.08 3.19 -16.40
CA VAL A 260 -26.16 3.10 -15.26
C VAL A 260 -26.89 3.55 -14.01
N LYS A 261 -27.06 2.63 -13.05
CA LYS A 261 -27.68 2.90 -11.75
C LYS A 261 -26.67 2.93 -10.63
N LYS A 262 -25.50 2.29 -10.81
CA LYS A 262 -24.45 2.18 -9.80
C LYS A 262 -23.09 2.64 -10.33
N ILE A 263 -22.41 3.51 -9.58
CA ILE A 263 -20.99 3.81 -9.74
C ILE A 263 -20.28 3.27 -8.51
N ASP A 264 -19.56 2.17 -8.68
CA ASP A 264 -19.00 1.40 -7.57
C ASP A 264 -17.48 1.36 -7.67
N TYR A 265 -16.82 1.85 -6.64
CA TYR A 265 -15.36 1.81 -6.52
C TYR A 265 -14.82 0.39 -6.34
N ASN A 266 -15.59 -0.51 -5.73
CA ASN A 266 -15.21 -1.86 -5.35
C ASN A 266 -15.85 -2.95 -6.23
N ALA A 267 -16.63 -2.59 -7.25
CA ALA A 267 -17.25 -3.55 -8.18
C ALA A 267 -16.26 -4.54 -8.80
N TYR A 268 -14.98 -4.18 -8.86
CA TYR A 268 -13.90 -5.08 -9.23
C TYR A 268 -12.58 -4.65 -8.59
N GLN A 269 -11.68 -5.59 -8.28
CA GLN A 269 -10.30 -5.30 -7.84
C GLN A 269 -9.29 -5.80 -8.87
N ALA A 270 -8.65 -4.89 -9.61
CA ALA A 270 -7.68 -5.23 -10.67
C ALA A 270 -6.22 -4.92 -10.31
N GLY A 271 -5.99 -4.10 -9.28
CA GLY A 271 -4.71 -3.49 -8.97
C GLY A 271 -4.70 -2.82 -7.60
N ASP A 272 -3.64 -2.07 -7.32
CA ASP A 272 -3.43 -1.40 -6.03
C ASP A 272 -4.37 -0.20 -5.85
N TYR A 273 -4.76 0.07 -4.61
CA TYR A 273 -5.66 1.17 -4.26
C TYR A 273 -5.00 2.52 -4.56
N HIS A 274 -5.69 3.38 -5.31
CA HIS A 274 -5.36 4.79 -5.40
C HIS A 274 -6.51 5.65 -4.88
N GLU A 275 -6.15 6.68 -4.12
CA GLU A 275 -7.07 7.61 -3.46
C GLU A 275 -7.61 8.67 -4.41
N ARG A 276 -6.92 8.99 -5.53
CA ARG A 276 -7.32 10.10 -6.41
C ARG A 276 -6.86 9.96 -7.87
N PHE A 277 -7.67 10.50 -8.78
CA PHE A 277 -7.37 10.65 -10.21
C PHE A 277 -7.47 12.14 -10.58
N ASP A 278 -6.36 12.72 -11.05
CA ASP A 278 -6.22 14.17 -11.21
C ASP A 278 -6.49 14.70 -12.63
N ILE A 279 -7.28 14.00 -13.45
CA ILE A 279 -7.36 14.33 -14.87
C ILE A 279 -8.73 14.06 -15.51
N GLY A 280 -9.25 15.17 -15.99
CA GLY A 280 -10.35 15.38 -16.93
C GLY A 280 -11.13 16.63 -16.51
N LYS A 281 -11.99 17.13 -17.40
CA LYS A 281 -12.55 18.49 -17.27
C LYS A 281 -14.07 18.50 -17.18
N ASP A 282 -14.74 17.38 -17.51
CA ASP A 282 -16.20 17.37 -17.65
C ASP A 282 -16.83 15.98 -17.42
N ILE A 283 -18.00 15.94 -16.79
CA ILE A 283 -18.87 14.76 -16.68
C ILE A 283 -20.25 15.14 -17.21
N VAL A 284 -20.80 14.29 -18.08
CA VAL A 284 -22.16 14.40 -18.58
C VAL A 284 -22.95 13.16 -18.18
N ILE A 285 -24.04 13.36 -17.45
CA ILE A 285 -24.97 12.32 -17.00
C ILE A 285 -26.26 12.47 -17.79
N SER A 286 -26.63 11.43 -18.53
CA SER A 286 -27.82 11.41 -19.38
C SER A 286 -28.89 10.53 -18.75
N GLY A 287 -29.80 11.13 -17.96
CA GLY A 287 -30.98 10.45 -17.44
C GLY A 287 -30.72 9.33 -16.43
N ALA A 288 -29.52 9.26 -15.85
CA ALA A 288 -29.20 8.30 -14.80
C ALA A 288 -29.78 8.77 -13.45
N ASP A 289 -30.50 7.88 -12.78
CA ASP A 289 -30.97 8.09 -11.41
C ASP A 289 -30.02 7.41 -10.43
N LEU A 290 -28.85 8.03 -10.24
CA LEU A 290 -27.78 7.51 -9.40
C LEU A 290 -28.18 7.51 -7.92
N ASP A 291 -27.76 6.47 -7.19
CA ASP A 291 -27.87 6.45 -5.73
C ASP A 291 -26.83 7.38 -5.07
N GLY A 292 -27.04 7.68 -3.78
CA GLY A 292 -26.16 8.60 -3.04
C GLY A 292 -24.69 8.15 -3.04
N GLU A 293 -24.44 6.85 -2.84
CA GLU A 293 -23.08 6.29 -2.83
C GLU A 293 -22.37 6.46 -4.17
N SER A 294 -23.09 6.31 -5.29
CA SER A 294 -22.55 6.51 -6.64
C SER A 294 -22.10 7.94 -6.86
N VAL A 295 -22.88 8.91 -6.37
CA VAL A 295 -22.55 10.34 -6.46
C VAL A 295 -21.33 10.65 -5.58
N VAL A 296 -21.29 10.10 -4.37
CA VAL A 296 -20.15 10.23 -3.45
C VAL A 296 -18.87 9.67 -4.08
N ASN A 297 -18.93 8.47 -4.65
CA ASN A 297 -17.81 7.85 -5.34
C ASN A 297 -17.29 8.73 -6.49
N LEU A 298 -18.19 9.31 -7.28
CA LEU A 298 -17.83 10.18 -8.40
C LEU A 298 -17.18 11.49 -7.93
N CYS A 299 -17.81 12.19 -6.97
CA CYS A 299 -17.36 13.49 -6.47
C CYS A 299 -16.08 13.42 -5.63
N ASN A 300 -15.88 12.34 -4.87
CA ASN A 300 -14.73 12.19 -3.98
C ASN A 300 -13.51 11.57 -4.66
N ARG A 301 -13.70 10.69 -5.65
CA ARG A 301 -12.58 9.96 -6.28
C ARG A 301 -12.16 10.53 -7.63
N THR A 302 -12.91 11.52 -8.14
CA THR A 302 -12.57 12.19 -9.39
C THR A 302 -12.58 13.71 -9.20
N ASN A 303 -11.62 14.40 -9.83
CA ASN A 303 -11.65 15.86 -9.95
C ASN A 303 -12.60 16.34 -11.07
N LEU A 304 -13.28 15.40 -11.75
CA LEU A 304 -14.15 15.67 -12.89
C LEU A 304 -15.48 16.32 -12.51
N SER A 305 -15.90 16.17 -11.24
CA SER A 305 -17.21 16.62 -10.76
C SER A 305 -17.16 17.32 -9.41
N THR A 306 -17.96 18.38 -9.29
CA THR A 306 -18.37 18.99 -8.02
C THR A 306 -19.77 18.53 -7.65
N TRP A 307 -20.17 18.68 -6.38
CA TRP A 307 -21.53 18.36 -5.95
C TRP A 307 -22.56 19.18 -6.73
N GLU A 308 -22.28 20.47 -6.92
CA GLU A 308 -23.12 21.38 -7.71
C GLU A 308 -23.34 20.89 -9.14
N ASN A 309 -22.27 20.41 -9.80
CA ASN A 309 -22.34 19.93 -11.18
C ASN A 309 -23.23 18.67 -11.26
N ILE A 310 -23.01 17.70 -10.37
CA ILE A 310 -23.79 16.45 -10.39
C ILE A 310 -25.26 16.71 -10.04
N ALA A 311 -25.54 17.57 -9.07
CA ALA A 311 -26.91 17.92 -8.66
C ALA A 311 -27.73 18.54 -9.80
N LYS A 312 -27.11 19.30 -10.72
CA LYS A 312 -27.78 19.84 -11.91
C LYS A 312 -28.18 18.75 -12.92
N GLN A 313 -27.50 17.60 -12.90
CA GLN A 313 -27.69 16.52 -13.87
C GLN A 313 -28.44 15.30 -13.31
N VAL A 314 -28.54 15.18 -11.99
CA VAL A 314 -29.23 14.10 -11.28
C VAL A 314 -30.41 14.69 -10.51
N PRO A 315 -31.63 14.72 -11.08
CA PRO A 315 -32.78 15.44 -10.51
C PRO A 315 -33.23 14.93 -9.14
N SER A 316 -32.85 13.71 -8.76
CA SER A 316 -33.18 13.10 -7.47
C SER A 316 -32.31 13.62 -6.32
N ILE A 317 -31.28 14.42 -6.60
CA ILE A 317 -30.49 15.11 -5.58
C ILE A 317 -31.20 16.40 -5.17
N LYS A 318 -31.62 16.48 -3.92
CA LYS A 318 -32.15 17.69 -3.31
C LYS A 318 -31.00 18.60 -2.87
N VAL A 319 -31.08 19.89 -3.22
CA VAL A 319 -30.14 20.92 -2.78
C VAL A 319 -30.84 21.90 -1.86
N GLU A 320 -30.34 22.07 -0.63
CA GLU A 320 -30.93 22.97 0.37
C GLU A 320 -29.84 23.59 1.24
N ASN A 321 -29.77 24.92 1.31
CA ASN A 321 -28.79 25.64 2.15
C ASN A 321 -27.32 25.19 1.95
N GLY A 322 -26.96 24.81 0.72
CA GLY A 322 -25.64 24.30 0.37
C GLY A 322 -25.40 22.82 0.73
N MET A 323 -26.41 22.12 1.27
CA MET A 323 -26.43 20.68 1.45
C MET A 323 -26.93 19.98 0.19
N TYR A 324 -26.32 18.85 -0.12
CA TYR A 324 -26.69 17.94 -1.21
C TYR A 324 -27.18 16.64 -0.59
N ILE A 325 -28.43 16.28 -0.84
CA ILE A 325 -29.13 15.17 -0.20
C ILE A 325 -29.61 14.22 -1.30
N SER A 326 -29.24 12.95 -1.21
CA SER A 326 -29.70 11.93 -2.15
C SER A 326 -31.17 11.54 -1.89
N LYS A 327 -31.80 10.87 -2.86
CA LYS A 327 -33.14 10.27 -2.71
C LYS A 327 -33.26 9.25 -1.58
N ASP A 328 -32.12 8.70 -1.14
CA ASP A 328 -32.03 7.70 -0.07
C ASP A 328 -31.86 8.36 1.31
N ASN A 329 -32.12 9.68 1.42
CA ASN A 329 -31.94 10.48 2.63
C ASN A 329 -30.51 10.47 3.19
N VAL A 330 -29.52 10.45 2.30
CA VAL A 330 -28.10 10.57 2.66
C VAL A 330 -27.63 12.00 2.42
N LEU A 331 -27.01 12.63 3.41
CA LEU A 331 -26.27 13.88 3.18
C LEU A 331 -24.96 13.51 2.48
N ILE A 332 -24.92 13.76 1.17
CA ILE A 332 -23.79 13.36 0.31
C ILE A 332 -22.76 14.47 0.15
N GLY A 333 -23.16 15.75 0.25
CA GLY A 333 -22.24 16.87 0.13
C GLY A 333 -22.68 18.11 0.91
N TYR A 334 -21.73 18.97 1.26
CA TYR A 334 -21.98 20.31 1.81
C TYR A 334 -20.96 21.33 1.29
N GLU A 335 -21.48 22.37 0.63
CA GLU A 335 -20.71 23.52 0.12
C GLU A 335 -21.26 24.86 0.66
N GLY A 336 -22.08 24.81 1.72
CA GLY A 336 -22.62 25.99 2.37
C GLY A 336 -21.57 26.76 3.18
N LYS A 337 -21.86 28.05 3.44
CA LYS A 337 -20.97 28.98 4.16
C LYS A 337 -21.46 29.34 5.56
N SER A 338 -22.50 28.65 6.05
CA SER A 338 -23.07 28.93 7.38
C SER A 338 -22.06 28.59 8.47
N GLU A 339 -21.94 29.44 9.50
CA GLU A 339 -21.18 29.12 10.72
C GLU A 339 -21.83 28.00 11.53
N LYS A 340 -23.15 27.78 11.36
CA LYS A 340 -23.90 26.69 11.98
C LYS A 340 -24.61 25.88 10.91
N LEU A 341 -24.20 24.63 10.75
CA LEU A 341 -24.87 23.66 9.88
C LEU A 341 -25.90 22.89 10.71
N VAL A 342 -27.17 22.98 10.33
CA VAL A 342 -28.24 22.14 10.89
C VAL A 342 -28.65 21.15 9.81
N VAL A 343 -28.34 19.87 10.02
CA VAL A 343 -28.72 18.81 9.09
C VAL A 343 -30.25 18.57 9.23
N PRO A 344 -31.01 18.52 8.13
CA PRO A 344 -32.47 18.36 8.17
C PRO A 344 -32.91 17.03 8.77
N GLU A 345 -34.04 17.04 9.47
CA GLU A 345 -34.73 15.81 9.90
C GLU A 345 -35.02 14.89 8.71
N GLY A 346 -34.96 13.58 8.97
CA GLY A 346 -35.17 12.53 7.95
C GLY A 346 -33.87 12.01 7.32
N ILE A 347 -32.76 12.73 7.42
CA ILE A 347 -31.44 12.23 7.01
C ILE A 347 -31.05 11.04 7.87
N THR A 348 -30.62 9.94 7.25
CA THR A 348 -30.24 8.69 7.93
C THR A 348 -28.74 8.47 7.98
N THR A 349 -27.99 9.05 7.03
CA THR A 349 -26.55 8.83 6.89
C THR A 349 -25.85 10.13 6.50
N ILE A 350 -24.69 10.39 7.10
CA ILE A 350 -23.73 11.40 6.64
C ILE A 350 -22.62 10.70 5.88
N ALA A 351 -22.48 11.02 4.59
CA ALA A 351 -21.58 10.28 3.70
C ALA A 351 -20.10 10.61 3.90
N ASN A 352 -19.26 9.75 3.34
CA ASN A 352 -17.82 9.92 3.29
C ASN A 352 -17.42 11.26 2.65
N ASN A 353 -16.48 11.98 3.27
CA ASN A 353 -16.00 13.29 2.83
C ASN A 353 -17.13 14.24 2.39
N VAL A 354 -18.24 14.29 3.14
CA VAL A 354 -19.39 15.17 2.85
C VAL A 354 -18.94 16.62 2.66
N ILE A 355 -17.83 17.01 3.28
CA ILE A 355 -17.21 18.30 3.10
C ILE A 355 -15.89 18.16 2.32
N LYS A 356 -15.88 18.58 1.05
CA LYS A 356 -14.72 18.44 0.15
C LYS A 356 -13.59 19.42 0.54
N GLY A 357 -12.38 18.89 0.72
CA GLY A 357 -11.17 19.68 0.92
C GLY A 357 -10.07 18.83 1.55
N GLU A 358 -9.13 18.34 0.75
CA GLU A 358 -7.93 17.67 1.26
C GLU A 358 -6.94 18.72 1.80
N GLY A 359 -6.41 18.47 3.00
CA GLY A 359 -5.33 19.26 3.59
C GLY A 359 -5.75 20.55 4.31
N TYR A 360 -4.76 21.17 4.95
CA TYR A 360 -4.88 22.45 5.66
C TYR A 360 -5.35 23.56 4.71
N ASN A 361 -6.65 23.86 4.75
CA ASN A 361 -7.21 25.07 4.14
C ASN A 361 -7.81 25.94 5.24
N PRO A 362 -7.04 26.88 5.82
CA PRO A 362 -7.52 27.78 6.87
C PRO A 362 -8.65 28.71 6.37
N ASP A 363 -8.74 28.90 5.05
CA ASP A 363 -9.77 29.70 4.39
C ASP A 363 -11.03 28.90 4.06
N SER A 364 -11.08 27.60 4.42
CA SER A 364 -12.28 26.77 4.36
C SER A 364 -13.36 27.36 5.28
N LYS A 365 -14.19 28.26 4.73
CA LYS A 365 -15.37 28.91 5.34
C LYS A 365 -16.49 27.92 5.64
N ILE A 366 -16.21 26.91 6.45
CA ILE A 366 -17.14 25.84 6.81
C ILE A 366 -17.52 26.00 8.29
N ALA A 367 -18.68 25.45 8.64
CA ALA A 367 -19.38 25.62 9.90
C ALA A 367 -18.50 25.36 11.13
N LYS A 368 -18.64 26.24 12.13
CA LYS A 368 -18.09 26.13 13.49
C LYS A 368 -18.91 25.19 14.37
N GLU A 369 -20.22 25.10 14.12
CA GLU A 369 -21.14 24.21 14.81
C GLU A 369 -21.88 23.32 13.79
N ILE A 370 -21.99 22.03 14.09
CA ILE A 370 -22.83 21.09 13.34
C ILE A 370 -23.86 20.46 14.28
N VAL A 371 -25.12 20.49 13.88
CA VAL A 371 -26.23 19.83 14.57
C VAL A 371 -26.75 18.70 13.68
N ILE A 372 -26.60 17.46 14.15
CA ILE A 372 -27.00 16.25 13.42
C ILE A 372 -28.29 15.70 14.09
N PRO A 373 -29.38 15.49 13.34
CA PRO A 373 -30.68 15.09 13.89
C PRO A 373 -30.72 13.60 14.26
N ASP A 374 -31.60 13.24 15.21
CA ASP A 374 -31.72 11.90 15.80
C ASP A 374 -32.12 10.80 14.80
N THR A 375 -32.54 11.18 13.59
CA THR A 375 -32.79 10.26 12.46
C THR A 375 -31.50 9.67 11.89
N VAL A 376 -30.35 10.35 12.05
CA VAL A 376 -29.05 9.87 11.55
C VAL A 376 -28.57 8.68 12.38
N LYS A 377 -28.28 7.57 11.69
CA LYS A 377 -27.78 6.31 12.28
C LYS A 377 -26.30 6.06 12.00
N VAL A 378 -25.77 6.64 10.92
CA VAL A 378 -24.42 6.37 10.42
C VAL A 378 -23.72 7.68 10.05
N ILE A 379 -22.48 7.84 10.52
CA ILE A 379 -21.54 8.83 10.00
C ILE A 379 -20.38 8.04 9.38
N GLU A 380 -20.21 8.15 8.07
CA GLU A 380 -19.22 7.37 7.33
C GLU A 380 -17.78 7.89 7.50
N ASP A 381 -16.82 7.14 6.94
CA ASP A 381 -15.40 7.46 6.98
C ASP A 381 -15.12 8.89 6.54
N ARG A 382 -14.22 9.60 7.23
CA ARG A 382 -13.75 10.95 6.86
C ARG A 382 -14.87 11.99 6.63
N ALA A 383 -16.10 11.78 7.13
CA ALA A 383 -17.22 12.68 6.90
C ALA A 383 -16.86 14.16 7.16
N PHE A 384 -16.23 14.44 8.30
CA PHE A 384 -15.77 15.77 8.71
C PHE A 384 -14.25 15.87 8.84
N PHE A 385 -13.49 15.18 7.96
CA PHE A 385 -12.03 15.14 8.01
C PHE A 385 -11.37 16.53 7.91
N SER A 386 -10.39 16.80 8.80
CA SER A 386 -9.58 18.02 8.89
C SER A 386 -10.40 19.32 8.87
N ARG A 387 -11.53 19.35 9.60
CA ARG A 387 -12.32 20.57 9.78
C ARG A 387 -11.81 21.38 10.97
N TYR A 388 -10.70 22.10 10.78
CA TYR A 388 -10.05 22.89 11.85
C TYR A 388 -10.89 24.04 12.42
N ASN A 389 -11.97 24.46 11.75
CA ASN A 389 -12.89 25.47 12.27
C ASN A 389 -14.06 24.85 13.05
N LEU A 390 -14.26 23.53 13.00
CA LEU A 390 -15.36 22.85 13.66
C LEU A 390 -15.09 22.71 15.16
N GLU A 391 -15.79 23.50 15.96
CA GLU A 391 -15.63 23.56 17.41
C GLU A 391 -16.67 22.76 18.19
N LYS A 392 -17.87 22.60 17.61
CA LYS A 392 -19.01 21.94 18.28
C LYS A 392 -19.76 21.00 17.34
N VAL A 393 -20.03 19.79 17.81
CA VAL A 393 -20.86 18.80 17.12
C VAL A 393 -21.92 18.28 18.08
N THR A 394 -23.18 18.35 17.68
CA THR A 394 -24.27 17.64 18.37
C THR A 394 -24.49 16.31 17.66
N LEU A 395 -24.11 15.21 18.32
CA LEU A 395 -24.30 13.86 17.80
C LEU A 395 -25.74 13.38 18.04
N PRO A 396 -26.29 12.55 17.14
CA PRO A 396 -27.65 12.04 17.27
C PRO A 396 -27.77 10.97 18.35
N LYS A 397 -28.86 10.98 19.12
CA LYS A 397 -29.08 10.07 20.25
C LYS A 397 -29.22 8.61 19.84
N ASN A 398 -29.54 8.35 18.58
CA ASN A 398 -29.69 7.01 18.04
C ASN A 398 -28.54 6.62 17.09
N LEU A 399 -27.40 7.32 17.15
CA LEU A 399 -26.24 7.01 16.30
C LEU A 399 -25.73 5.60 16.59
N THR A 400 -25.56 4.78 15.56
CA THR A 400 -25.11 3.39 15.71
C THR A 400 -23.69 3.14 15.20
N GLU A 401 -23.19 3.98 14.30
CA GLU A 401 -21.93 3.77 13.59
C GLU A 401 -21.22 5.10 13.29
N ILE A 402 -19.91 5.15 13.55
CA ILE A 402 -18.99 6.22 13.12
C ILE A 402 -17.80 5.57 12.40
N GLY A 403 -17.52 6.00 11.17
CA GLY A 403 -16.45 5.48 10.33
C GLY A 403 -15.04 5.99 10.65
N ASP A 404 -14.05 5.47 9.92
CA ASP A 404 -12.63 5.78 10.09
C ASP A 404 -12.37 7.27 9.84
N TYR A 405 -11.61 7.92 10.73
CA TYR A 405 -11.21 9.33 10.61
C TYR A 405 -12.36 10.34 10.52
N ALA A 406 -13.59 9.98 10.93
CA ALA A 406 -14.78 10.82 10.73
C ALA A 406 -14.66 12.27 11.25
N PHE A 407 -13.96 12.48 12.37
CA PHE A 407 -13.69 13.81 12.94
C PHE A 407 -12.19 14.09 13.11
N PHE A 408 -11.33 13.39 12.37
CA PHE A 408 -9.88 13.57 12.42
C PHE A 408 -9.51 15.04 12.21
N GLU A 409 -8.61 15.58 13.02
CA GLU A 409 -8.12 16.98 12.94
C GLU A 409 -9.23 18.06 13.02
N CYS A 410 -10.33 17.78 13.72
CA CYS A 410 -11.33 18.81 14.03
C CYS A 410 -10.99 19.60 15.31
N ASN A 411 -11.31 20.88 15.38
CA ASN A 411 -11.07 21.71 16.58
C ASN A 411 -12.14 21.54 17.68
N ILE A 412 -12.71 20.34 17.79
CA ILE A 412 -13.76 20.01 18.74
C ILE A 412 -13.17 20.02 20.15
N LYS A 413 -13.71 20.87 21.02
CA LYS A 413 -13.22 21.06 22.41
C LYS A 413 -13.86 20.10 23.40
N GLU A 414 -15.15 19.84 23.22
CA GLU A 414 -15.94 18.91 24.02
C GLU A 414 -16.92 18.18 23.10
N ILE A 415 -17.19 16.91 23.39
CA ILE A 415 -18.17 16.12 22.66
C ILE A 415 -18.91 15.16 23.59
N GLU A 416 -20.24 15.16 23.48
CA GLU A 416 -21.09 14.17 24.13
C GLU A 416 -21.25 12.97 23.20
N ILE A 417 -20.68 11.83 23.61
CA ILE A 417 -20.72 10.59 22.83
C ILE A 417 -21.94 9.76 23.30
N PRO A 418 -22.92 9.47 22.42
CA PRO A 418 -24.07 8.67 22.79
C PRO A 418 -23.69 7.18 23.00
N ASN A 419 -24.28 6.55 24.01
CA ASN A 419 -24.09 5.13 24.34
C ASN A 419 -24.81 4.15 23.38
N THR A 420 -25.23 4.62 22.20
CA THR A 420 -25.88 3.82 21.15
C THR A 420 -24.92 3.34 20.07
N ILE A 421 -23.69 3.90 20.01
CA ILE A 421 -22.73 3.61 18.93
C ILE A 421 -22.10 2.24 19.16
N THR A 422 -22.39 1.28 18.30
CA THR A 422 -21.91 -0.11 18.41
C THR A 422 -20.72 -0.39 17.49
N LYS A 423 -20.52 0.44 16.47
CA LYS A 423 -19.42 0.32 15.51
C LYS A 423 -18.61 1.61 15.45
N TRP A 424 -17.30 1.46 15.58
CA TRP A 424 -16.34 2.56 15.60
C TRP A 424 -15.23 2.30 14.60
N GLY A 425 -14.94 3.31 13.80
CA GLY A 425 -13.73 3.38 13.00
C GLY A 425 -12.49 3.70 13.83
N LYS A 426 -11.36 3.73 13.15
CA LYS A 426 -10.05 4.12 13.68
C LYS A 426 -9.90 5.63 13.64
N ASN A 427 -9.10 6.18 14.55
CA ASN A 427 -8.68 7.58 14.54
C ASN A 427 -9.84 8.60 14.52
N VAL A 428 -11.01 8.24 15.06
CA VAL A 428 -12.26 9.02 14.92
C VAL A 428 -12.10 10.45 15.41
N PHE A 429 -11.50 10.66 16.58
CA PHE A 429 -11.23 11.97 17.17
C PHE A 429 -9.72 12.27 17.25
N SER A 430 -8.91 11.62 16.41
CA SER A 430 -7.47 11.87 16.42
C SER A 430 -7.19 13.31 16.00
N SER A 431 -6.19 13.91 16.64
CA SER A 431 -5.78 15.31 16.49
C SER A 431 -6.88 16.32 16.80
N CYS A 432 -7.92 15.94 17.54
CA CYS A 432 -8.93 16.89 18.00
C CYS A 432 -8.43 17.77 19.15
N ALA A 433 -9.03 18.96 19.30
CA ALA A 433 -8.72 19.89 20.39
C ALA A 433 -9.42 19.54 21.72
N LEU A 434 -9.74 18.25 21.95
CA LEU A 434 -10.54 17.80 23.08
C LEU A 434 -9.88 18.15 24.41
N GLU A 435 -10.56 18.93 25.24
CA GLU A 435 -10.15 19.22 26.63
C GLU A 435 -10.76 18.21 27.60
N LYS A 436 -11.97 17.75 27.30
CA LYS A 436 -12.74 16.77 28.08
C LYS A 436 -13.54 15.85 27.15
N VAL A 437 -13.52 14.56 27.44
CA VAL A 437 -14.36 13.55 26.77
C VAL A 437 -14.72 12.43 27.74
N THR A 438 -15.93 11.89 27.61
CA THR A 438 -16.36 10.70 28.36
C THR A 438 -16.36 9.51 27.41
N ILE A 439 -15.68 8.43 27.79
CA ILE A 439 -15.69 7.18 27.03
C ILE A 439 -17.06 6.52 27.19
N PRO A 440 -17.72 6.10 26.09
CA PRO A 440 -19.04 5.51 26.18
C PRO A 440 -19.00 4.15 26.91
N THR A 441 -20.08 3.82 27.63
CA THR A 441 -20.13 2.62 28.49
C THR A 441 -20.62 1.37 27.77
N ASN A 442 -21.05 1.50 26.50
CA ASN A 442 -21.57 0.40 25.68
C ASN A 442 -20.49 -0.31 24.85
N ILE A 443 -19.25 0.18 24.85
CA ILE A 443 -18.12 -0.45 24.14
C ILE A 443 -17.30 -1.35 25.06
N LYS A 444 -16.63 -2.34 24.47
CA LYS A 444 -15.68 -3.22 25.18
C LYS A 444 -14.22 -2.86 24.93
N GLU A 445 -13.95 -2.13 23.86
CA GLU A 445 -12.60 -1.74 23.49
C GLU A 445 -12.58 -0.27 23.09
N ILE A 446 -11.58 0.48 23.55
CA ILE A 446 -11.28 1.79 22.98
C ILE A 446 -10.66 1.54 21.59
N PRO A 447 -11.24 2.06 20.50
CA PRO A 447 -10.75 1.87 19.13
C PRO A 447 -9.30 2.35 18.91
N GLU A 448 -8.69 1.81 17.85
CA GLU A 448 -7.33 2.19 17.43
C GLU A 448 -7.26 3.70 17.14
N GLY A 449 -6.31 4.38 17.76
CA GLY A 449 -6.07 5.82 17.57
C GLY A 449 -7.23 6.75 17.95
N MET A 450 -8.27 6.28 18.66
CA MET A 450 -9.52 7.05 18.86
C MET A 450 -9.29 8.50 19.30
N PHE A 451 -8.33 8.72 20.21
CA PHE A 451 -7.95 10.03 20.75
C PHE A 451 -6.47 10.32 20.53
N ASP A 452 -5.83 9.74 19.51
CA ASP A 452 -4.44 10.06 19.15
C ASP A 452 -4.27 11.58 18.97
N ALA A 453 -3.12 12.13 19.34
CA ALA A 453 -2.75 13.53 19.20
C ALA A 453 -3.78 14.54 19.76
N CYS A 454 -4.63 14.15 20.72
CA CYS A 454 -5.53 15.07 21.43
C CYS A 454 -4.72 15.95 22.39
N TYR A 455 -4.00 16.92 21.85
CA TYR A 455 -2.98 17.69 22.57
C TYR A 455 -3.52 18.52 23.74
N LYS A 456 -4.83 18.73 23.84
CA LYS A 456 -5.47 19.50 24.92
C LYS A 456 -6.04 18.62 26.04
N LEU A 457 -6.11 17.31 25.84
CA LEU A 457 -6.72 16.39 26.79
C LEU A 457 -5.82 16.23 28.01
N LYS A 458 -6.34 16.59 29.20
CA LYS A 458 -5.57 16.55 30.45
C LYS A 458 -5.81 15.31 31.31
N ASN A 459 -7.06 14.85 31.34
CA ASN A 459 -7.48 13.77 32.21
C ASN A 459 -8.46 12.85 31.47
N ILE A 460 -8.36 11.54 31.69
CA ILE A 460 -9.32 10.58 31.15
C ILE A 460 -9.63 9.49 32.17
N VAL A 461 -10.90 9.11 32.25
CA VAL A 461 -11.38 7.97 33.04
C VAL A 461 -11.79 6.88 32.07
N ILE A 462 -11.08 5.76 32.09
CA ILE A 462 -11.41 4.55 31.33
C ILE A 462 -12.37 3.73 32.20
N PRO A 463 -13.64 3.55 31.80
CA PRO A 463 -14.64 2.95 32.66
C PRO A 463 -14.48 1.44 32.80
N ASP A 464 -15.10 0.86 33.84
CA ASP A 464 -14.99 -0.56 34.17
C ASP A 464 -15.53 -1.50 33.08
N ASN A 465 -16.35 -1.06 32.12
CA ASN A 465 -16.82 -1.93 31.03
C ASN A 465 -15.74 -2.23 29.98
N ILE A 466 -14.65 -1.46 29.94
CA ILE A 466 -13.59 -1.59 28.95
C ILE A 466 -12.70 -2.78 29.28
N GLU A 467 -12.48 -3.64 28.30
CA GLU A 467 -11.61 -4.81 28.37
C GLU A 467 -10.28 -4.59 27.64
N LYS A 468 -10.23 -3.66 26.67
CA LYS A 468 -9.03 -3.40 25.88
C LYS A 468 -8.86 -1.94 25.49
N ILE A 469 -7.63 -1.46 25.57
CA ILE A 469 -7.18 -0.17 25.02
C ILE A 469 -6.36 -0.50 23.77
N ASN A 470 -6.84 -0.18 22.57
CA ASN A 470 -6.18 -0.56 21.33
C ASN A 470 -4.92 0.25 21.02
N GLU A 471 -4.25 -0.10 19.92
CA GLU A 471 -3.04 0.57 19.45
C GLU A 471 -3.27 2.07 19.27
N GLY A 472 -2.34 2.88 19.80
CA GLY A 472 -2.34 4.32 19.67
C GLY A 472 -3.53 5.08 20.25
N ALA A 473 -4.40 4.45 21.05
CA ALA A 473 -5.66 5.06 21.49
C ALA A 473 -5.54 6.47 22.11
N PHE A 474 -4.43 6.76 22.81
CA PHE A 474 -4.04 8.07 23.36
C PHE A 474 -2.59 8.41 23.02
N TRP A 475 -2.10 7.96 21.86
CA TRP A 475 -0.77 8.33 21.39
C TRP A 475 -0.66 9.86 21.26
N ASP A 476 0.49 10.42 21.62
CA ASP A 476 0.83 11.83 21.48
C ASP A 476 -0.17 12.81 22.14
N CYS A 477 -0.93 12.35 23.14
CA CYS A 477 -1.71 13.20 24.03
C CYS A 477 -0.76 13.92 25.02
N ARG A 478 0.02 14.88 24.51
CA ARG A 478 1.16 15.52 25.20
C ARG A 478 0.82 16.30 26.48
N ASN A 479 -0.45 16.56 26.75
CA ASN A 479 -0.90 17.20 27.99
C ASN A 479 -1.69 16.25 28.90
N LEU A 480 -1.78 14.95 28.58
CA LEU A 480 -2.48 13.97 29.38
C LEU A 480 -1.68 13.66 30.65
N GLU A 481 -2.15 14.19 31.78
CA GLU A 481 -1.49 14.17 33.09
C GLU A 481 -2.02 13.06 34.00
N SER A 482 -3.29 12.66 33.84
CA SER A 482 -3.92 11.60 34.64
C SER A 482 -4.79 10.66 33.82
N VAL A 483 -4.63 9.36 34.06
CA VAL A 483 -5.46 8.29 33.51
C VAL A 483 -5.92 7.38 34.64
N THR A 484 -7.22 7.21 34.80
CA THR A 484 -7.80 6.14 35.63
C THR A 484 -8.15 4.95 34.74
N ILE A 485 -7.61 3.77 35.04
CA ILE A 485 -7.87 2.54 34.27
C ILE A 485 -8.94 1.71 34.98
N GLY A 486 -10.04 1.42 34.28
CA GLY A 486 -11.12 0.59 34.77
C GLY A 486 -10.68 -0.83 35.13
N LYS A 487 -11.33 -1.42 36.13
CA LYS A 487 -10.89 -2.67 36.75
C LYS A 487 -10.97 -3.89 35.83
N ASN A 488 -11.74 -3.86 34.74
CA ASN A 488 -11.88 -4.99 33.82
C ASN A 488 -10.94 -4.93 32.60
N VAL A 489 -10.08 -3.91 32.50
CA VAL A 489 -9.11 -3.83 31.40
C VAL A 489 -8.16 -5.02 31.47
N LYS A 490 -8.10 -5.79 30.38
CA LYS A 490 -7.25 -6.99 30.21
C LYS A 490 -5.96 -6.68 29.46
N SER A 491 -5.98 -5.71 28.53
CA SER A 491 -4.80 -5.40 27.72
C SER A 491 -4.67 -3.93 27.32
N ILE A 492 -3.43 -3.45 27.30
CA ILE A 492 -3.02 -2.13 26.81
C ILE A 492 -2.19 -2.32 25.54
N GLY A 493 -2.64 -1.71 24.44
CA GLY A 493 -2.08 -1.87 23.09
C GLY A 493 -0.74 -1.17 22.86
N LYS A 494 -0.18 -1.40 21.67
CA LYS A 494 1.06 -0.80 21.19
C LYS A 494 0.91 0.72 21.11
N TYR A 495 1.91 1.47 21.60
CA TYR A 495 1.90 2.95 21.62
C TYR A 495 0.71 3.62 22.33
N ALA A 496 -0.11 2.89 23.08
CA ALA A 496 -1.41 3.38 23.57
C ALA A 496 -1.36 4.69 24.35
N PHE A 497 -0.29 4.96 25.09
CA PHE A 497 -0.04 6.19 25.86
C PHE A 497 1.35 6.77 25.57
N GLN A 498 1.92 6.50 24.38
CA GLN A 498 3.23 7.04 24.01
C GLN A 498 3.18 8.58 23.99
N ASN A 499 4.27 9.23 24.44
CA ASN A 499 4.43 10.69 24.49
C ASN A 499 3.35 11.42 25.31
N THR A 500 2.88 10.82 26.40
CA THR A 500 1.94 11.46 27.34
C THR A 500 2.69 12.11 28.51
N LYS A 501 2.01 12.99 29.25
CA LYS A 501 2.57 13.73 30.39
C LYS A 501 2.19 13.09 31.73
N LEU A 502 1.92 11.79 31.74
CA LEU A 502 1.53 11.06 32.93
C LEU A 502 2.63 11.16 33.99
N THR A 503 2.28 11.52 35.21
CA THR A 503 3.21 11.53 36.35
C THR A 503 3.13 10.24 37.15
N THR A 504 1.93 9.68 37.24
CA THR A 504 1.69 8.37 37.84
C THR A 504 0.61 7.61 37.09
N ILE A 505 0.69 6.28 37.14
CA ILE A 505 -0.36 5.40 36.62
C ILE A 505 -0.44 4.14 37.46
N THR A 506 -1.68 3.68 37.69
CA THR A 506 -1.96 2.39 38.33
C THR A 506 -2.50 1.42 37.29
N ILE A 507 -1.85 0.27 37.18
CA ILE A 507 -2.25 -0.86 36.34
C ILE A 507 -3.06 -1.83 37.19
N PRO A 508 -4.39 -1.94 36.97
CA PRO A 508 -5.27 -2.80 37.75
C PRO A 508 -4.90 -4.28 37.68
N SER A 509 -5.37 -5.06 38.66
CA SER A 509 -4.98 -6.47 38.81
C SER A 509 -5.34 -7.36 37.62
N ASN A 510 -6.37 -6.98 36.85
CA ASN A 510 -6.87 -7.73 35.71
C ASN A 510 -6.10 -7.46 34.41
N VAL A 511 -5.19 -6.49 34.37
CA VAL A 511 -4.39 -6.21 33.16
C VAL A 511 -3.37 -7.33 32.97
N GLN A 512 -3.60 -8.17 31.97
CA GLN A 512 -2.79 -9.33 31.63
C GLN A 512 -1.60 -8.96 30.75
N LYS A 513 -1.73 -7.95 29.88
CA LYS A 513 -0.70 -7.58 28.89
C LYS A 513 -0.59 -6.07 28.68
N ILE A 514 0.64 -5.58 28.57
CA ILE A 514 0.97 -4.24 28.06
C ILE A 514 1.92 -4.43 26.86
N ASP A 515 1.54 -3.94 25.69
CA ASP A 515 2.27 -4.19 24.44
C ASP A 515 3.43 -3.21 24.20
N PHE A 516 4.19 -3.47 23.13
CA PHE A 516 5.41 -2.73 22.76
C PHE A 516 5.21 -1.20 22.80
N ASN A 517 6.12 -0.49 23.47
CA ASN A 517 6.18 0.97 23.53
C ASN A 517 4.91 1.67 24.03
N ALA A 518 4.04 1.00 24.79
CA ALA A 518 2.80 1.57 25.29
C ALA A 518 2.97 2.88 26.07
N PHE A 519 4.11 3.10 26.74
CA PHE A 519 4.44 4.31 27.50
C PHE A 519 5.79 4.92 27.05
N LEU A 520 6.22 4.66 25.81
CA LEU A 520 7.44 5.27 25.23
C LEU A 520 7.35 6.80 25.33
N GLY A 521 8.42 7.48 25.71
CA GLY A 521 8.45 8.96 25.69
C GLY A 521 7.61 9.65 26.78
N CYS A 522 7.16 8.92 27.83
CA CYS A 522 6.43 9.53 28.95
C CYS A 522 7.39 10.21 29.94
N ASP A 523 8.09 11.26 29.52
CA ASP A 523 9.24 11.82 30.24
C ASP A 523 8.94 12.27 31.70
N SER A 524 7.68 12.61 31.98
CA SER A 524 7.20 13.02 33.32
C SER A 524 6.81 11.86 34.24
N LEU A 525 6.87 10.61 33.78
CA LEU A 525 6.36 9.45 34.52
C LEU A 525 7.30 9.05 35.66
N GLU A 526 6.90 9.35 36.89
CA GLU A 526 7.69 9.09 38.09
C GLU A 526 7.32 7.75 38.75
N LYS A 527 6.04 7.37 38.73
CA LYS A 527 5.53 6.21 39.49
C LYS A 527 4.56 5.35 38.69
N PHE A 528 4.91 4.08 38.53
CA PHE A 528 4.10 3.08 37.83
C PHE A 528 3.71 1.96 38.80
N VAL A 529 2.44 1.95 39.22
CA VAL A 529 1.90 0.97 40.18
C VAL A 529 1.33 -0.21 39.43
N ILE A 530 1.65 -1.44 39.86
CA ILE A 530 1.15 -2.67 39.26
C ILE A 530 0.48 -3.52 40.34
N GLU A 531 -0.82 -3.78 40.17
CA GLU A 531 -1.61 -4.49 41.17
C GLU A 531 -1.71 -6.00 40.94
N GLY A 532 -1.46 -6.47 39.71
CA GLY A 532 -1.63 -7.88 39.34
C GLY A 532 -0.50 -8.47 38.52
N LYS A 533 -0.79 -9.61 37.89
CA LYS A 533 0.16 -10.33 37.04
C LYS A 533 0.07 -9.83 35.60
N THR A 534 0.87 -8.81 35.28
CA THR A 534 0.91 -8.18 33.95
C THR A 534 2.17 -8.58 33.18
N ASP A 535 2.03 -9.02 31.92
CA ASP A 535 3.15 -9.17 30.99
C ASP A 535 3.43 -7.86 30.24
N ILE A 536 4.54 -7.22 30.56
CA ILE A 536 4.93 -5.89 30.06
C ILE A 536 5.94 -6.04 28.92
N ALA A 537 5.59 -5.79 27.66
CA ALA A 537 6.51 -5.98 26.51
C ALA A 537 7.83 -5.19 26.62
N ASN A 538 8.80 -5.51 25.75
CA ASN A 538 10.02 -4.71 25.65
C ASN A 538 9.69 -3.30 25.14
N GLY A 539 10.51 -2.32 25.51
CA GLY A 539 10.39 -0.94 25.05
C GLY A 539 9.25 -0.13 25.67
N VAL A 540 8.44 -0.73 26.56
CA VAL A 540 7.29 -0.06 27.19
C VAL A 540 7.65 1.28 27.82
N PHE A 541 8.84 1.40 28.43
CA PHE A 541 9.34 2.61 29.09
C PHE A 541 10.58 3.18 28.41
N ASP A 542 10.80 2.89 27.14
CA ASP A 542 11.91 3.52 26.41
C ASP A 542 11.70 5.04 26.42
N ASN A 543 12.80 5.81 26.43
CA ASN A 543 12.77 7.27 26.55
C ASN A 543 11.82 7.77 27.67
N THR A 544 11.76 7.05 28.78
CA THR A 544 10.99 7.44 29.97
C THR A 544 11.99 7.58 31.10
N SER A 545 12.08 8.76 31.72
CA SER A 545 13.11 9.02 32.72
C SER A 545 12.65 8.63 34.13
N ASN A 546 13.50 7.94 34.90
CA ASN A 546 13.36 7.78 36.36
C ASN A 546 12.10 7.07 36.91
N VAL A 547 11.32 6.33 36.11
CA VAL A 547 10.14 5.59 36.57
C VAL A 547 10.46 4.62 37.71
N VAL A 548 9.69 4.71 38.79
CA VAL A 548 9.66 3.73 39.89
C VAL A 548 8.51 2.75 39.68
N LEU A 549 8.84 1.47 39.51
CA LEU A 549 7.87 0.38 39.45
C LEU A 549 7.49 -0.07 40.88
N ASP A 550 6.21 0.11 41.25
CA ASP A 550 5.65 -0.20 42.57
C ASP A 550 4.65 -1.37 42.45
N TYR A 551 5.10 -2.59 42.78
CA TYR A 551 4.29 -3.81 42.70
C TYR A 551 3.57 -4.04 44.03
N ARG A 552 2.23 -4.15 44.03
CA ARG A 552 1.44 -4.47 45.24
C ARG A 552 1.49 -5.98 45.56
N LEU A 553 1.26 -6.34 46.83
CA LEU A 553 1.29 -7.73 47.31
C LEU A 553 0.37 -8.64 46.46
N GLY A 554 0.92 -9.74 45.93
CA GLY A 554 0.20 -10.66 45.03
C GLY A 554 0.57 -10.51 43.55
N ALA A 555 1.18 -9.39 43.14
CA ALA A 555 1.84 -9.30 41.85
C ALA A 555 3.10 -10.18 41.83
N GLN A 556 3.25 -11.07 40.85
CA GLN A 556 4.48 -11.85 40.70
C GLN A 556 5.65 -10.91 40.34
N TYR A 557 6.55 -10.64 41.28
CA TYR A 557 7.84 -9.96 41.05
C TYR A 557 8.54 -10.56 39.80
N ASN A 558 9.08 -9.87 38.78
CA ASN A 558 9.13 -8.48 38.31
C ASN A 558 9.56 -8.56 36.82
N LYS A 559 9.01 -7.77 35.91
CA LYS A 559 9.60 -7.50 34.58
C LYS A 559 10.17 -6.07 34.67
N THR A 560 11.48 -5.86 34.59
CA THR A 560 12.08 -4.50 34.47
C THR A 560 12.42 -4.24 33.01
N SER A 561 12.15 -3.06 32.44
CA SER A 561 12.67 -2.76 31.09
C SER A 561 14.20 -2.75 31.14
N VAL A 562 14.85 -3.43 30.20
CA VAL A 562 16.31 -3.45 30.10
C VAL A 562 16.68 -2.78 28.79
N GLN A 563 17.60 -1.82 28.86
CA GLN A 563 18.11 -1.13 27.70
C GLN A 563 19.63 -1.29 27.64
N ILE A 564 20.15 -1.71 26.49
CA ILE A 564 21.58 -1.68 26.21
C ILE A 564 21.96 -0.30 25.67
N ASN A 565 22.51 0.54 26.55
CA ASN A 565 22.91 1.90 26.21
C ASN A 565 24.12 1.95 25.26
N ASN A 566 25.07 1.04 25.45
CA ASN A 566 26.31 1.02 24.66
C ASN A 566 27.03 -0.34 24.80
N PHE A 567 27.71 -0.79 23.76
CA PHE A 567 28.76 -1.79 23.88
C PHE A 567 30.05 -1.36 23.16
N LYS A 568 31.20 -1.61 23.79
CA LYS A 568 32.53 -1.30 23.24
C LYS A 568 33.43 -2.53 23.26
N ARG A 569 34.30 -2.64 22.26
CA ARG A 569 35.33 -3.68 22.12
C ARG A 569 36.69 -3.01 22.23
N ASP A 570 37.65 -3.64 22.90
CA ASP A 570 39.02 -3.13 22.97
C ASP A 570 40.07 -4.08 22.38
N LYS A 571 41.25 -3.54 22.09
CA LYS A 571 42.40 -4.26 21.51
C LYS A 571 42.92 -5.39 22.43
N LYS A 572 42.52 -5.40 23.71
CA LYS A 572 42.89 -6.43 24.70
C LYS A 572 41.81 -7.52 24.84
N ASN A 573 40.88 -7.58 23.89
CA ASN A 573 39.75 -8.52 23.85
C ASN A 573 38.76 -8.38 25.03
N TYR A 574 38.54 -7.18 25.55
CA TYR A 574 37.43 -6.93 26.46
C TYR A 574 36.17 -6.48 25.71
N LEU A 575 35.05 -7.05 26.14
CA LEU A 575 33.71 -6.57 25.87
C LEU A 575 33.24 -5.72 27.06
N LYS A 576 32.89 -4.45 26.81
CA LYS A 576 32.26 -3.54 27.79
C LYS A 576 30.82 -3.29 27.36
N VAL A 577 29.86 -3.53 28.24
CA VAL A 577 28.43 -3.35 27.96
C VAL A 577 27.83 -2.48 29.05
N LYS A 578 27.31 -1.30 28.67
CA LYS A 578 26.57 -0.42 29.57
C LYS A 578 25.09 -0.71 29.38
N ALA A 579 24.40 -1.07 30.45
CA ALA A 579 22.97 -1.31 30.46
C ALA A 579 22.29 -0.53 31.58
N SER A 580 21.05 -0.11 31.34
CA SER A 580 20.15 0.53 32.31
C SER A 580 18.83 -0.22 32.39
N TRP A 581 18.10 0.01 33.47
CA TRP A 581 16.77 -0.57 33.70
C TRP A 581 15.94 0.27 34.66
N ALA A 582 14.60 0.11 34.62
CA ALA A 582 13.69 0.81 35.52
C ALA A 582 13.84 0.34 36.98
N LYS A 583 13.80 1.28 37.94
CA LYS A 583 13.91 0.98 39.37
C LYS A 583 12.67 0.23 39.84
N VAL A 584 12.87 -0.85 40.57
CA VAL A 584 11.80 -1.60 41.24
C VAL A 584 11.81 -1.27 42.73
N LYS A 585 10.64 -1.00 43.31
CA LYS A 585 10.48 -0.76 44.76
C LYS A 585 10.40 -2.10 45.51
N GLY A 586 10.90 -2.14 46.75
CA GLY A 586 10.77 -3.31 47.64
C GLY A 586 11.71 -4.49 47.34
N ILE A 587 12.71 -4.30 46.47
CA ILE A 587 13.74 -5.30 46.18
C ILE A 587 15.00 -5.06 47.01
N SER A 588 15.86 -6.07 47.12
CA SER A 588 17.17 -5.97 47.77
C SER A 588 18.34 -5.85 46.78
N GLY A 589 18.07 -5.87 45.47
CA GLY A 589 19.08 -5.63 44.44
C GLY A 589 18.77 -6.30 43.09
N TYR A 590 19.73 -6.22 42.17
CA TYR A 590 19.63 -6.80 40.83
C TYR A 590 20.78 -7.76 40.52
N GLU A 591 20.47 -8.77 39.72
CA GLU A 591 21.43 -9.63 39.05
C GLU A 591 21.44 -9.32 37.55
N VAL A 592 22.58 -8.88 37.02
CA VAL A 592 22.79 -8.49 35.62
C VAL A 592 23.72 -9.49 34.94
N LYS A 593 23.20 -10.20 33.93
CA LYS A 593 23.94 -11.15 33.11
C LYS A 593 24.17 -10.58 31.71
N VAL A 594 25.40 -10.65 31.24
CA VAL A 594 25.78 -10.32 29.86
C VAL A 594 26.27 -11.58 29.18
N ALA A 595 25.77 -11.86 27.99
CA ALA A 595 26.16 -13.02 27.19
C ALA A 595 26.24 -12.68 25.70
N THR A 596 26.89 -13.56 24.94
CA THR A 596 27.02 -13.42 23.47
C THR A 596 26.10 -14.39 22.71
N ASP A 597 25.16 -15.02 23.42
CA ASP A 597 24.14 -15.90 22.87
C ASP A 597 22.83 -15.76 23.65
N LYS A 598 21.70 -15.95 22.96
CA LYS A 598 20.35 -15.78 23.54
C LYS A 598 20.04 -16.74 24.69
N LYS A 599 20.73 -17.89 24.77
CA LYS A 599 20.53 -18.91 25.82
C LYS A 599 21.37 -18.62 27.07
N PHE A 600 22.18 -17.54 27.08
CA PHE A 600 23.08 -17.19 28.16
C PHE A 600 24.03 -18.34 28.54
N LYS A 601 24.71 -18.93 27.56
CA LYS A 601 25.68 -20.04 27.74
C LYS A 601 27.11 -19.72 27.32
N LYS A 602 27.33 -18.68 26.51
CA LYS A 602 28.63 -18.29 25.93
C LYS A 602 29.03 -16.91 26.41
N ASN A 603 30.28 -16.80 26.86
CA ASN A 603 30.89 -15.56 27.34
C ASN A 603 29.98 -14.86 28.36
N VAL A 604 29.58 -15.59 29.40
CA VAL A 604 28.61 -15.09 30.40
C VAL A 604 29.35 -14.39 31.53
N LYS A 605 29.00 -13.13 31.81
CA LYS A 605 29.40 -12.45 33.05
C LYS A 605 28.18 -12.06 33.84
N ASN A 606 28.21 -12.35 35.13
CA ASN A 606 27.18 -12.00 36.08
C ASN A 606 27.70 -10.91 37.03
N VAL A 607 26.88 -9.89 37.28
CA VAL A 607 27.18 -8.78 38.20
C VAL A 607 25.97 -8.56 39.10
N LYS A 608 26.23 -8.43 40.41
CA LYS A 608 25.20 -8.06 41.39
C LYS A 608 25.34 -6.58 41.72
N VAL A 609 24.22 -5.88 41.79
CA VAL A 609 24.18 -4.49 42.22
C VAL A 609 23.07 -4.33 43.26
N ASN A 610 23.20 -3.33 44.12
CA ASN A 610 22.21 -3.01 45.15
C ASN A 610 20.94 -2.39 44.52
N GLU A 611 19.91 -2.23 45.34
CA GLU A 611 18.58 -1.76 44.99
C GLU A 611 18.53 -0.30 44.49
N THR A 612 19.56 0.50 44.78
CA THR A 612 19.66 1.89 44.33
C THR A 612 20.26 2.04 42.93
N LYS A 613 20.95 1.02 42.40
CA LYS A 613 21.57 1.06 41.06
C LYS A 613 20.56 0.68 39.97
N THR A 614 20.41 1.56 38.98
CA THR A 614 19.61 1.37 37.76
C THR A 614 20.46 1.33 36.49
N THR A 615 21.79 1.33 36.63
CA THR A 615 22.75 1.26 35.51
C THR A 615 23.99 0.51 35.95
N VAL A 616 24.55 -0.32 35.06
CA VAL A 616 25.84 -0.99 35.26
C VAL A 616 26.64 -1.03 33.97
N THR A 617 27.97 -0.98 34.10
CA THR A 617 28.89 -1.32 33.01
C THR A 617 29.55 -2.64 33.32
N VAL A 618 29.24 -3.67 32.53
CA VAL A 618 29.86 -5.00 32.66
C VAL A 618 31.06 -5.09 31.73
N LYS A 619 32.23 -5.34 32.29
CA LYS A 619 33.48 -5.58 31.56
C LYS A 619 33.86 -7.06 31.67
N GLN A 620 34.01 -7.75 30.54
CA GLN A 620 34.41 -9.16 30.50
C GLN A 620 35.46 -9.42 29.41
N LYS A 621 36.44 -10.28 29.71
CA LYS A 621 37.45 -10.72 28.74
C LYS A 621 36.90 -11.90 27.94
N VAL A 622 37.11 -11.90 26.63
CA VAL A 622 36.65 -12.95 25.71
C VAL A 622 37.80 -13.39 24.80
N LYS A 623 37.70 -14.56 24.16
CA LYS A 623 38.81 -15.11 23.34
C LYS A 623 39.12 -14.26 22.11
N ASN A 624 38.08 -13.81 21.40
CA ASN A 624 38.20 -12.86 20.28
C ASN A 624 36.96 -11.95 20.27
N VAL A 625 37.13 -10.70 20.70
CA VAL A 625 36.01 -9.77 20.87
C VAL A 625 35.45 -9.30 19.52
N TYR A 626 36.28 -9.26 18.47
CA TYR A 626 35.89 -8.75 17.16
C TYR A 626 34.94 -9.68 16.41
N ASN A 627 34.90 -10.98 16.77
CA ASN A 627 33.98 -11.97 16.21
C ASN A 627 32.56 -11.91 16.81
N ILE A 628 32.35 -11.15 17.90
CA ILE A 628 31.05 -11.04 18.55
C ILE A 628 30.19 -10.06 17.77
N LYS A 629 29.11 -10.55 17.14
CA LYS A 629 28.15 -9.72 16.40
C LYS A 629 26.92 -9.32 17.20
N ARG A 630 26.69 -9.90 18.39
CA ARG A 630 25.48 -9.65 19.18
C ARG A 630 25.77 -9.78 20.65
N VAL A 631 25.10 -8.97 21.46
CA VAL A 631 25.18 -9.01 22.91
C VAL A 631 23.76 -9.09 23.48
N TYR A 632 23.57 -9.98 24.46
CA TYR A 632 22.35 -10.15 25.20
C TYR A 632 22.58 -9.72 26.64
N VAL A 633 21.72 -8.86 27.16
CA VAL A 633 21.75 -8.43 28.56
C VAL A 633 20.49 -8.91 29.24
N LYS A 634 20.63 -9.50 30.43
CA LYS A 634 19.52 -9.96 31.25
C LYS A 634 19.59 -9.35 32.64
N VAL A 635 18.54 -8.66 33.06
CA VAL A 635 18.43 -8.09 34.41
C VAL A 635 17.33 -8.81 35.17
N THR A 636 17.65 -9.22 36.40
CA THR A 636 16.74 -9.96 37.28
C THR A 636 16.78 -9.33 38.67
N PRO A 637 15.74 -8.59 39.10
CA PRO A 637 15.67 -8.12 40.48
C PRO A 637 15.49 -9.29 41.44
N TYR A 638 15.94 -9.12 42.68
CA TYR A 638 15.75 -10.08 43.75
C TYR A 638 15.44 -9.39 45.07
N THR A 639 14.79 -10.11 45.97
CA THR A 639 14.60 -9.70 47.36
C THR A 639 14.94 -10.85 48.30
N TYR A 640 14.91 -10.62 49.60
CA TYR A 640 15.04 -11.67 50.61
C TYR A 640 13.69 -11.91 51.29
N VAL A 641 13.25 -13.17 51.32
CA VAL A 641 12.07 -13.63 52.05
C VAL A 641 12.55 -14.71 53.00
N ASN A 642 12.38 -14.49 54.31
CA ASN A 642 12.84 -15.40 55.37
C ASN A 642 14.33 -15.78 55.22
N GLY A 643 15.18 -14.79 54.92
CA GLY A 643 16.61 -14.99 54.69
C GLY A 643 16.98 -15.68 53.37
N LYS A 644 16.01 -16.20 52.60
CA LYS A 644 16.24 -16.83 51.30
C LYS A 644 16.09 -15.81 50.18
N LYS A 645 17.03 -15.84 49.24
CA LYS A 645 17.00 -15.00 48.05
C LYS A 645 15.92 -15.49 47.10
N VAL A 646 14.97 -14.61 46.77
CA VAL A 646 13.90 -14.87 45.81
C VAL A 646 14.10 -13.95 44.61
N TYR A 647 14.16 -14.54 43.42
CA TYR A 647 14.34 -13.82 42.16
C TYR A 647 12.99 -13.50 41.53
N GLY A 648 12.86 -12.30 40.98
CA GLY A 648 11.75 -11.98 40.10
C GLY A 648 11.92 -12.57 38.69
N LYS A 649 10.90 -12.41 37.84
CA LYS A 649 11.02 -12.63 36.39
C LYS A 649 12.20 -11.81 35.83
N SER A 650 12.81 -12.30 34.76
CA SER A 650 14.00 -11.66 34.18
C SER A 650 13.69 -11.06 32.83
N GLN A 651 14.22 -9.88 32.53
CA GLN A 651 14.15 -9.31 31.18
C GLN A 651 15.42 -9.47 30.39
N THR A 652 15.29 -9.51 29.08
CA THR A 652 16.40 -9.66 28.14
C THR A 652 16.29 -8.65 27.02
N ASP A 653 17.39 -7.95 26.76
CA ASP A 653 17.55 -7.06 25.62
C ASP A 653 18.70 -7.54 24.72
N LEU A 654 18.67 -7.14 23.44
CA LEU A 654 19.60 -7.55 22.39
C LEU A 654 20.08 -6.34 21.60
N MET A 655 21.41 -6.18 21.55
CA MET A 655 22.06 -5.23 20.64
C MET A 655 22.79 -6.00 19.54
N LYS A 656 22.49 -5.65 18.28
CA LYS A 656 23.12 -6.23 17.07
C LYS A 656 24.39 -5.50 16.66
#